data_AF-A0A950L2R2-F1
#
_entry.id   AF-A0A950L2R2-F1
#
_cell.length_a   1.000
_cell.length_b   1.000
_cell.length_c   1.000
_cell.angle_alpha   90.00
_cell.angle_beta   90.00
_cell.angle_gamma   90.00
#
_symmetry.space_group_name_H-M   'P 1'
#
loop_
_entity.id
_entity.type
_entity.pdbx_description
1 polymer ?
#
loop_
_entity_poly.entity_id
_entity_poly.type
_entity_poly.pdbx_seq_one_letter_code
_entity_poly.pdbx_strand_id
1 'polypeptide(L)'
;MRVTEPEDVDHRAAQRRAILYRLGIAFTESLDFERTARSVVSAMCEDFADFAFLDVFSSEGVLERVAVEAGRLAGDPAPFRTFAPPPEAVRHPINLVLRTGQTQIVPDCTDAWKRETTWSEEHFTFVSSLPLASIVYVPLIAAGERIGVMTFGAALGTGRSFGKADLDDAEEVARRAAVALANARLYRDLAASEARYRGIIDTAQEGVWIVDADARTRYVNARMTEMLGYTADEMYDRRLFEFVAPQSTQAALRAFAHHRAGEGYRCEAELRHKDGRIVSVLVASSPITGIAGAFAGSLGMFTDISDRKAVELHREIVARASSLLSGSLELDTLLGRFADLLAGELAGEVTIALHPDRAVVRRSGELAADAHRLDVALRRREVELGSVTVRSATPFRAGDVELLDELARHAAVAIENAQLYEREHRVAATLQRAMLPAELPAVDGLTFDAVYYPGATEAEVGGDWYDAIALPDGRVVVSIGDVTGRGLTAAVIMGRMRQAIEALATYESDPVRLLDAADSVLRRAHPDAIVTALAGVIDPAARTLAYATAGHPTPFVRAPDGTIRQLPGRGLPLGLRDGRQPPTTTVVLPPSSLVVFFTDGLLESTHDIVDGERRTLAALRDPQVADGRAPAASLVARVLGGAVRDDVAVLTVRVSSAPSASGAWTLRWRFDPRDAVRTYDVREAMAEALASFGRDVDVEAAELVLGELVGNAVRHAPGHVDVELTWDDPAAPVLHVVDDGPGYAPQTRLPPFESESGRGLYLVQTLTRDFSVTRLPQRGAHARAVLKTRS
;
A
#
# COMPACT_ATOMS: atom_id res chain seq x y z
N MET A 1 -44.07 -75.90 70.89
CA MET A 1 -43.05 -75.04 71.54
C MET A 1 -42.02 -75.97 72.18
N ARG A 2 -40.95 -76.30 71.44
CA ARG A 2 -39.82 -77.07 71.97
C ARG A 2 -38.82 -76.07 72.54
N VAL A 3 -38.43 -76.30 73.79
CA VAL A 3 -37.46 -75.51 74.56
C VAL A 3 -36.06 -75.80 74.00
N THR A 4 -35.32 -74.77 73.61
CA THR A 4 -33.89 -74.82 73.31
C THR A 4 -33.09 -74.88 74.62
N GLU A 5 -32.11 -75.77 74.71
CA GLU A 5 -31.27 -75.98 75.90
C GLU A 5 -30.31 -74.80 76.17
N PRO A 6 -29.87 -74.54 77.42
CA PRO A 6 -29.02 -73.40 77.76
C PRO A 6 -27.58 -73.43 77.22
N GLU A 7 -27.06 -74.58 76.79
CA GLU A 7 -25.68 -74.71 76.27
C GLU A 7 -25.49 -74.14 74.84
N ASP A 8 -26.59 -73.97 74.08
CA ASP A 8 -26.57 -73.54 72.67
C ASP A 8 -26.45 -72.00 72.50
N VAL A 9 -26.78 -71.23 73.56
CA VAL A 9 -26.77 -69.74 73.54
C VAL A 9 -25.36 -69.17 73.75
N ASP A 10 -24.57 -69.75 74.66
CA ASP A 10 -23.22 -69.28 74.97
C ASP A 10 -22.20 -69.61 73.86
N HIS A 11 -22.37 -70.74 73.18
CA HIS A 11 -21.52 -71.14 72.05
C HIS A 11 -21.69 -70.18 70.86
N ARG A 12 -22.93 -69.79 70.53
CA ARG A 12 -23.23 -68.82 69.46
C ARG A 12 -22.68 -67.42 69.74
N ALA A 13 -22.76 -66.95 71.00
CA ALA A 13 -22.20 -65.65 71.38
C ALA A 13 -20.66 -65.60 71.34
N ALA A 14 -19.99 -66.73 71.58
CA ALA A 14 -18.53 -66.85 71.43
C ALA A 14 -18.12 -66.88 69.94
N GLN A 15 -18.83 -67.65 69.12
CA GLN A 15 -18.63 -67.73 67.67
C GLN A 15 -18.80 -66.34 67.02
N ARG A 16 -19.86 -65.60 67.40
CA ARG A 16 -20.10 -64.22 66.95
C ARG A 16 -18.93 -63.28 67.27
N ARG A 17 -18.35 -63.35 68.47
CA ARG A 17 -17.19 -62.50 68.85
C ARG A 17 -15.93 -62.84 68.05
N ALA A 18 -15.67 -64.12 67.80
CA ALA A 18 -14.51 -64.56 67.03
C ALA A 18 -14.56 -64.12 65.55
N ILE A 19 -15.77 -64.14 64.95
CA ILE A 19 -16.02 -63.64 63.59
C ILE A 19 -15.76 -62.13 63.52
N LEU A 20 -16.34 -61.36 64.46
CA LEU A 20 -16.21 -59.90 64.48
C LEU A 20 -14.77 -59.42 64.73
N TYR A 21 -13.99 -60.17 65.51
CA TYR A 21 -12.57 -59.88 65.75
C TYR A 21 -11.71 -60.06 64.49
N ARG A 22 -11.87 -61.18 63.77
CA ARG A 22 -11.12 -61.45 62.53
C ARG A 22 -11.42 -60.46 61.41
N LEU A 23 -12.69 -60.05 61.26
CA LEU A 23 -13.06 -58.98 60.33
C LEU A 23 -12.32 -57.68 60.65
N GLY A 24 -12.18 -57.32 61.93
CA GLY A 24 -11.43 -56.14 62.35
C GLY A 24 -9.95 -56.15 61.91
N ILE A 25 -9.30 -57.32 61.95
CA ILE A 25 -7.91 -57.49 61.48
C ILE A 25 -7.87 -57.37 59.94
N ALA A 26 -8.75 -58.08 59.23
CA ALA A 26 -8.78 -58.05 57.77
C ALA A 26 -8.98 -56.63 57.19
N PHE A 27 -9.66 -55.74 57.92
CA PHE A 27 -9.90 -54.35 57.50
C PHE A 27 -8.75 -53.38 57.76
N THR A 28 -7.80 -53.71 58.63
CA THR A 28 -6.69 -52.81 58.96
C THR A 28 -5.44 -53.06 58.11
N GLU A 29 -5.33 -54.21 57.45
CA GLU A 29 -4.11 -54.63 56.74
C GLU A 29 -4.01 -54.18 55.27
N SER A 30 -5.09 -53.69 54.64
CA SER A 30 -5.09 -53.39 53.19
C SER A 30 -6.02 -52.24 52.79
N LEU A 31 -5.45 -51.24 52.10
CA LEU A 31 -6.19 -50.22 51.35
C LEU A 31 -6.47 -50.65 49.90
N ASP A 32 -5.98 -51.83 49.50
CA ASP A 32 -6.26 -52.43 48.20
C ASP A 32 -7.63 -53.12 48.24
N PHE A 33 -8.54 -52.64 47.39
CA PHE A 33 -9.92 -53.12 47.28
C PHE A 33 -10.04 -54.63 47.00
N GLU A 34 -9.24 -55.19 46.09
CA GLU A 34 -9.34 -56.60 45.70
C GLU A 34 -8.76 -57.53 46.76
N ARG A 35 -7.71 -57.09 47.45
CA ARG A 35 -7.15 -57.83 48.58
C ARG A 35 -8.14 -57.83 49.76
N THR A 36 -8.73 -56.69 50.08
CA THR A 36 -9.72 -56.56 51.17
C THR A 36 -10.96 -57.41 50.90
N ALA A 37 -11.49 -57.39 49.66
CA ALA A 37 -12.61 -58.24 49.25
C ALA A 37 -12.35 -59.74 49.48
N ARG A 38 -11.17 -60.24 49.10
CA ARG A 38 -10.80 -61.66 49.30
C ARG A 38 -10.66 -62.02 50.77
N SER A 39 -9.98 -61.18 51.57
CA SER A 39 -9.79 -61.44 52.99
C SER A 39 -11.11 -61.53 53.76
N VAL A 40 -12.10 -60.71 53.39
CA VAL A 40 -13.44 -60.74 53.99
C VAL A 40 -14.12 -62.07 53.77
N VAL A 41 -14.20 -62.54 52.52
CA VAL A 41 -14.91 -63.77 52.18
C VAL A 41 -14.22 -64.99 52.81
N SER A 42 -12.89 -65.04 52.77
CA SER A 42 -12.09 -66.11 53.36
C SER A 42 -12.31 -66.22 54.88
N ALA A 43 -12.29 -65.09 55.60
CA ALA A 43 -12.52 -65.08 57.04
C ALA A 43 -13.90 -65.61 57.45
N MET A 44 -14.93 -65.45 56.59
CA MET A 44 -16.29 -65.92 56.89
C MET A 44 -16.48 -67.41 56.68
N CYS A 45 -15.73 -68.03 55.77
CA CYS A 45 -15.80 -69.47 55.52
C CYS A 45 -15.11 -70.32 56.59
N GLU A 46 -14.26 -69.73 57.44
CA GLU A 46 -13.59 -70.49 58.50
C GLU A 46 -14.61 -71.01 59.53
N ASP A 47 -15.56 -70.18 59.97
CA ASP A 47 -16.45 -70.53 61.08
C ASP A 47 -17.94 -70.21 60.86
N PHE A 48 -18.29 -69.32 59.93
CA PHE A 48 -19.68 -68.85 59.76
C PHE A 48 -20.42 -69.60 58.65
N ALA A 49 -19.77 -69.82 57.50
CA ALA A 49 -20.38 -70.45 56.32
C ALA A 49 -19.49 -71.58 55.77
N ASP A 50 -20.07 -72.49 54.98
CA ASP A 50 -19.28 -73.48 54.24
C ASP A 50 -18.70 -72.91 52.93
N PHE A 51 -19.32 -71.86 52.39
CA PHE A 51 -18.86 -71.07 51.25
C PHE A 51 -19.43 -69.65 51.33
N ALA A 52 -18.75 -68.70 50.70
CA ALA A 52 -19.18 -67.32 50.66
C ALA A 52 -18.77 -66.64 49.35
N PHE A 53 -19.60 -65.72 48.87
CA PHE A 53 -19.35 -64.92 47.68
C PHE A 53 -19.62 -63.44 47.96
N LEU A 54 -18.88 -62.57 47.26
CA LEU A 54 -19.01 -61.14 47.38
C LEU A 54 -19.20 -60.53 45.99
N ASP A 55 -20.37 -59.95 45.77
CA ASP A 55 -20.79 -59.31 44.53
C ASP A 55 -20.92 -57.79 44.78
N VAL A 56 -20.17 -56.95 44.05
CA VAL A 56 -20.09 -55.49 44.28
C VAL A 56 -20.26 -54.74 42.95
N PHE A 57 -20.89 -53.57 42.99
CA PHE A 57 -21.00 -52.71 41.81
C PHE A 57 -19.68 -52.02 41.45
N SER A 58 -19.29 -52.10 40.18
CA SER A 58 -18.18 -51.32 39.60
C SER A 58 -18.53 -49.82 39.55
N SER A 59 -17.57 -48.97 39.14
CA SER A 59 -17.82 -47.54 38.88
C SER A 59 -18.84 -47.29 37.77
N GLU A 60 -19.05 -48.28 36.90
CA GLU A 60 -20.00 -48.21 35.78
C GLU A 60 -21.38 -48.78 36.13
N GLY A 61 -21.59 -49.18 37.39
CA GLY A 61 -22.88 -49.71 37.88
C GLY A 61 -23.14 -51.17 37.48
N VAL A 62 -22.12 -51.89 37.03
CA VAL A 62 -22.19 -53.32 36.70
C VAL A 62 -21.90 -54.15 37.95
N LEU A 63 -22.74 -55.14 38.25
CA LEU A 63 -22.54 -56.05 39.38
C LEU A 63 -21.47 -57.09 39.03
N GLU A 64 -20.39 -57.12 39.80
CA GLU A 64 -19.27 -58.03 39.57
C GLU A 64 -18.98 -58.88 40.80
N ARG A 65 -18.69 -60.16 40.58
CA ARG A 65 -18.24 -61.07 41.64
C ARG A 65 -16.76 -60.86 41.92
N VAL A 66 -16.47 -59.99 42.88
CA VAL A 66 -15.10 -59.54 43.20
C VAL A 66 -14.33 -60.53 44.08
N ALA A 67 -15.02 -61.38 44.86
CA ALA A 67 -14.38 -62.43 45.65
C ALA A 67 -15.26 -63.68 45.80
N VAL A 68 -14.59 -64.84 45.84
CA VAL A 68 -15.19 -66.17 45.90
C VAL A 68 -14.38 -67.05 46.83
N GLU A 69 -15.04 -67.66 47.82
CA GLU A 69 -14.50 -68.75 48.63
C GLU A 69 -15.47 -69.93 48.55
N ALA A 70 -15.07 -70.97 47.82
CA ALA A 70 -15.92 -72.14 47.58
C ALA A 70 -15.88 -73.15 48.74
N GLY A 71 -14.90 -73.03 49.66
CA GLY A 71 -14.80 -73.79 50.90
C GLY A 71 -15.15 -75.27 50.76
N ARG A 72 -16.18 -75.73 51.49
CA ARG A 72 -16.64 -77.14 51.49
C ARG A 72 -17.70 -77.44 50.41
N LEU A 73 -18.08 -76.45 49.60
CA LEU A 73 -19.07 -76.61 48.54
C LEU A 73 -18.48 -77.29 47.30
N ALA A 74 -17.27 -76.89 46.89
CA ALA A 74 -16.59 -77.39 45.70
C ALA A 74 -15.06 -77.17 45.79
N GLY A 75 -14.27 -78.04 45.16
CA GLY A 75 -12.81 -77.96 45.18
C GLY A 75 -12.20 -76.90 44.25
N ASP A 76 -12.91 -76.50 43.18
CA ASP A 76 -12.47 -75.44 42.25
C ASP A 76 -13.38 -74.21 42.37
N PRO A 77 -12.86 -73.03 42.79
CA PRO A 77 -13.63 -71.79 42.87
C PRO A 77 -13.79 -71.09 41.51
N ALA A 78 -13.05 -71.47 40.46
CA ALA A 78 -13.06 -70.77 39.18
C ALA A 78 -14.45 -70.70 38.50
N PRO A 79 -15.26 -71.77 38.47
CA PRO A 79 -16.59 -71.72 37.86
C PRO A 79 -17.52 -70.68 38.48
N PHE A 80 -17.36 -70.38 39.78
CA PHE A 80 -18.24 -69.45 40.49
C PHE A 80 -17.98 -67.99 40.14
N ARG A 81 -16.79 -67.64 39.63
CA ARG A 81 -16.42 -66.25 39.26
C ARG A 81 -17.18 -65.73 38.05
N THR A 82 -17.63 -66.62 37.18
CA THR A 82 -18.35 -66.30 35.94
C THR A 82 -19.88 -66.25 36.10
N PHE A 83 -20.43 -66.61 37.26
CA PHE A 83 -21.88 -66.64 37.52
C PHE A 83 -22.35 -65.52 38.45
N ALA A 84 -22.07 -64.27 38.10
CA ALA A 84 -22.85 -63.14 38.61
C ALA A 84 -24.21 -63.11 37.89
N PRO A 85 -25.34 -62.97 38.61
CA PRO A 85 -26.65 -62.99 37.97
C PRO A 85 -26.81 -61.77 37.07
N PRO A 86 -27.25 -61.95 35.82
CA PRO A 86 -27.53 -60.83 34.95
C PRO A 86 -28.77 -60.08 35.48
N PRO A 87 -28.92 -58.77 35.23
CA PRO A 87 -30.03 -57.96 35.75
C PRO A 87 -31.42 -58.52 35.43
N GLU A 88 -31.56 -59.25 34.32
CA GLU A 88 -32.80 -59.88 33.83
C GLU A 88 -33.24 -61.09 34.66
N ALA A 89 -32.36 -61.67 35.49
CA ALA A 89 -32.69 -62.79 36.38
C ALA A 89 -33.47 -62.29 37.61
N VAL A 90 -34.69 -61.76 37.40
CA VAL A 90 -35.47 -61.01 38.40
C VAL A 90 -35.81 -61.83 39.66
N ARG A 91 -35.94 -63.16 39.52
CA ARG A 91 -36.23 -64.12 40.60
C ARG A 91 -34.97 -64.59 41.35
N HIS A 92 -33.78 -64.28 40.85
CA HIS A 92 -32.54 -64.68 41.52
C HIS A 92 -32.38 -63.94 42.86
N PRO A 93 -32.05 -64.63 43.97
CA PRO A 93 -32.00 -64.01 45.30
C PRO A 93 -31.11 -62.77 45.42
N ILE A 94 -29.95 -62.76 44.76
CA ILE A 94 -29.07 -61.57 44.73
C ILE A 94 -29.80 -60.36 44.12
N ASN A 95 -30.49 -60.53 42.99
CA ASN A 95 -31.25 -59.45 42.35
C ASN A 95 -32.47 -59.03 43.19
N LEU A 96 -33.05 -59.95 43.97
CA LEU A 96 -34.07 -59.63 44.96
C LEU A 96 -33.48 -58.74 46.06
N VAL A 97 -32.35 -59.13 46.67
CA VAL A 97 -31.66 -58.34 47.71
C VAL A 97 -31.26 -56.97 47.19
N LEU A 98 -30.68 -56.89 45.98
CA LEU A 98 -30.30 -55.62 45.36
C LEU A 98 -31.49 -54.71 45.13
N ARG A 99 -32.67 -55.26 44.80
CA ARG A 99 -33.88 -54.48 44.54
C ARG A 99 -34.59 -54.06 45.83
N THR A 100 -34.82 -55.01 46.75
CA THR A 100 -35.61 -54.80 47.97
C THR A 100 -34.78 -54.20 49.10
N GLY A 101 -33.46 -54.38 49.10
CA GLY A 101 -32.59 -54.07 50.23
C GLY A 101 -32.82 -54.98 51.44
N GLN A 102 -33.56 -56.08 51.30
CA GLN A 102 -33.89 -57.00 52.38
C GLN A 102 -33.19 -58.34 52.20
N THR A 103 -32.58 -58.84 53.28
CA THR A 103 -31.92 -60.14 53.36
C THR A 103 -32.86 -61.27 52.93
N GLN A 104 -32.37 -62.13 52.04
CA GLN A 104 -33.12 -63.30 51.56
C GLN A 104 -32.52 -64.57 52.15
N ILE A 105 -33.36 -65.46 52.69
CA ILE A 105 -32.94 -66.74 53.25
C ILE A 105 -33.62 -67.89 52.53
N VAL A 106 -32.82 -68.90 52.19
CA VAL A 106 -33.23 -70.13 51.52
C VAL A 106 -32.88 -71.26 52.48
N PRO A 107 -33.82 -71.68 53.34
CA PRO A 107 -33.55 -72.65 54.40
C PRO A 107 -33.40 -74.08 53.89
N ASP A 108 -33.94 -74.37 52.69
CA ASP A 108 -33.82 -75.65 52.00
C ASP A 108 -33.70 -75.43 50.50
N CYS A 109 -32.54 -75.76 49.94
CA CYS A 109 -32.23 -75.60 48.51
C CYS A 109 -32.81 -76.76 47.68
N THR A 110 -34.15 -76.87 47.65
CA THR A 110 -34.87 -77.89 46.86
C THR A 110 -34.60 -77.76 45.35
N ASP A 111 -34.73 -78.86 44.60
CA ASP A 111 -34.56 -78.83 43.14
C ASP A 111 -35.57 -77.90 42.43
N ALA A 112 -36.77 -77.75 42.99
CA ALA A 112 -37.77 -76.79 42.51
C ALA A 112 -37.26 -75.34 42.65
N TRP A 113 -36.66 -75.01 43.79
CA TRP A 113 -36.07 -73.69 44.03
C TRP A 113 -34.85 -73.43 43.13
N LYS A 114 -33.96 -74.43 42.96
CA LYS A 114 -32.81 -74.33 42.05
C LYS A 114 -33.28 -73.99 40.63
N ARG A 115 -34.35 -74.67 40.15
CA ARG A 115 -34.91 -74.43 38.81
C ARG A 115 -35.53 -73.06 38.66
N GLU A 116 -36.22 -72.58 39.70
CA GLU A 116 -36.87 -71.26 39.67
C GLU A 116 -35.87 -70.10 39.73
N THR A 117 -34.71 -70.30 40.35
CA THR A 117 -33.74 -69.22 40.62
C THR A 117 -32.59 -69.14 39.63
N THR A 118 -32.35 -70.16 38.81
CA THR A 118 -31.34 -70.15 37.74
C THR A 118 -31.89 -69.54 36.44
N TRP A 119 -31.05 -68.91 35.62
CA TRP A 119 -31.46 -68.17 34.40
C TRP A 119 -31.06 -68.84 33.08
N SER A 120 -30.29 -69.93 33.12
CA SER A 120 -29.95 -70.74 31.94
C SER A 120 -29.88 -72.22 32.30
N GLU A 121 -30.05 -73.10 31.32
CA GLU A 121 -29.90 -74.56 31.51
C GLU A 121 -28.48 -74.95 31.96
N GLU A 122 -27.46 -74.22 31.49
CA GLU A 122 -26.07 -74.37 31.95
C GLU A 122 -25.92 -74.01 33.43
N HIS A 123 -26.50 -72.88 33.86
CA HIS A 123 -26.48 -72.47 35.26
C HIS A 123 -27.28 -73.44 36.14
N PHE A 124 -28.44 -73.93 35.67
CA PHE A 124 -29.22 -74.94 36.39
C PHE A 124 -28.46 -76.25 36.58
N THR A 125 -27.79 -76.72 35.52
CA THR A 125 -26.97 -77.94 35.57
C THR A 125 -25.83 -77.79 36.56
N PHE A 126 -25.15 -76.63 36.53
CA PHE A 126 -24.09 -76.31 37.47
C PHE A 126 -24.60 -76.27 38.92
N VAL A 127 -25.65 -75.50 39.22
CA VAL A 127 -26.21 -75.38 40.59
C VAL A 127 -26.77 -76.71 41.11
N SER A 128 -27.34 -77.53 40.23
CA SER A 128 -27.88 -78.85 40.59
C SER A 128 -26.80 -79.88 40.94
N SER A 129 -25.59 -79.73 40.38
CA SER A 129 -24.44 -80.57 40.72
C SER A 129 -23.87 -80.29 42.12
N LEU A 130 -24.23 -79.15 42.72
CA LEU A 130 -23.66 -78.70 44.00
C LEU A 130 -24.47 -79.23 45.19
N PRO A 131 -23.79 -79.64 46.28
CA PRO A 131 -24.44 -80.12 47.50
C PRO A 131 -24.94 -78.95 48.34
N LEU A 132 -25.88 -78.15 47.83
CA LEU A 132 -26.43 -76.98 48.55
C LEU A 132 -27.47 -77.41 49.59
N ALA A 133 -27.29 -77.00 50.86
CA ALA A 133 -28.27 -77.22 51.92
C ALA A 133 -29.14 -75.99 52.15
N SER A 134 -28.52 -74.83 52.40
CA SER A 134 -29.20 -73.56 52.68
C SER A 134 -28.30 -72.37 52.37
N ILE A 135 -28.88 -71.21 52.05
CA ILE A 135 -28.14 -70.01 51.64
C ILE A 135 -28.83 -68.76 52.23
N VAL A 136 -28.03 -67.78 52.65
CA VAL A 136 -28.49 -66.44 53.00
C VAL A 136 -27.77 -65.39 52.14
N TYR A 137 -28.53 -64.43 51.63
CA TYR A 137 -28.07 -63.33 50.78
C TYR A 137 -28.35 -62.01 51.48
N VAL A 138 -27.30 -61.23 51.74
CA VAL A 138 -27.34 -60.06 52.61
C VAL A 138 -26.87 -58.82 51.84
N PRO A 139 -27.57 -57.67 51.93
CA PRO A 139 -27.13 -56.46 51.24
C PRO A 139 -25.88 -55.86 51.90
N LEU A 140 -24.95 -55.37 51.09
CA LEU A 140 -23.83 -54.55 51.55
C LEU A 140 -24.20 -53.08 51.44
N ILE A 141 -24.40 -52.43 52.58
CA ILE A 141 -24.81 -51.02 52.65
C ILE A 141 -23.75 -50.22 53.39
N ALA A 142 -23.19 -49.22 52.72
CA ALA A 142 -22.25 -48.26 53.30
C ALA A 142 -22.76 -46.83 53.03
N ALA A 143 -22.77 -45.97 54.06
CA ALA A 143 -23.27 -44.60 53.97
C ALA A 143 -24.68 -44.44 53.35
N GLY A 144 -25.54 -45.45 53.49
CA GLY A 144 -26.89 -45.47 52.92
C GLY A 144 -26.96 -45.93 51.47
N GLU A 145 -25.83 -46.22 50.82
CA GLU A 145 -25.75 -46.74 49.46
C GLU A 145 -25.53 -48.25 49.45
N ARG A 146 -26.24 -48.95 48.55
CA ARG A 146 -26.07 -50.39 48.33
C ARG A 146 -24.89 -50.59 47.40
N ILE A 147 -23.78 -51.02 47.96
CA ILE A 147 -22.56 -51.26 47.18
C ILE A 147 -22.51 -52.68 46.61
N GLY A 148 -23.31 -53.62 47.13
CA GLY A 148 -23.32 -55.00 46.64
C GLY A 148 -24.16 -55.98 47.46
N VAL A 149 -23.89 -57.28 47.30
CA VAL A 149 -24.49 -58.39 48.06
C VAL A 149 -23.40 -59.33 48.54
N MET A 150 -23.54 -59.77 49.79
CA MET A 150 -22.77 -60.86 50.38
C MET A 150 -23.63 -62.12 50.42
N THR A 151 -23.10 -63.22 49.91
CA THR A 151 -23.77 -64.53 49.93
C THR A 151 -23.03 -65.46 50.88
N PHE A 152 -23.76 -66.14 51.76
CA PHE A 152 -23.26 -67.20 52.64
C PHE A 152 -24.08 -68.46 52.42
N GLY A 153 -23.44 -69.62 52.35
CA GLY A 153 -24.19 -70.87 52.26
C GLY A 153 -23.55 -72.06 52.96
N ALA A 154 -24.40 -73.06 53.18
CA ALA A 154 -24.09 -74.31 53.85
C ALA A 154 -24.21 -75.48 52.87
N ALA A 155 -23.30 -76.45 53.00
CA ALA A 155 -23.26 -77.63 52.15
C ALA A 155 -23.93 -78.84 52.82
N LEU A 156 -24.58 -79.69 52.03
CA LEU A 156 -25.16 -80.94 52.50
C LEU A 156 -24.06 -81.83 53.11
N GLY A 157 -24.37 -82.47 54.24
CA GLY A 157 -23.44 -83.36 54.95
C GLY A 157 -22.50 -82.69 55.95
N THR A 158 -22.49 -81.35 56.06
CA THR A 158 -21.66 -80.63 57.06
C THR A 158 -22.36 -80.45 58.41
N GLY A 159 -23.68 -80.66 58.46
CA GLY A 159 -24.51 -80.42 59.65
C GLY A 159 -24.90 -78.95 59.87
N ARG A 160 -24.43 -78.03 59.01
CA ARG A 160 -24.74 -76.60 59.06
C ARG A 160 -26.00 -76.30 58.24
N SER A 161 -26.89 -75.44 58.77
CA SER A 161 -28.02 -74.88 58.02
C SER A 161 -28.34 -73.46 58.48
N PHE A 162 -28.75 -72.62 57.54
CA PHE A 162 -29.14 -71.23 57.79
C PHE A 162 -30.66 -71.15 57.97
N GLY A 163 -31.09 -70.63 59.11
CA GLY A 163 -32.47 -70.33 59.45
C GLY A 163 -32.65 -68.88 59.90
N LYS A 164 -33.88 -68.52 60.33
CA LYS A 164 -34.20 -67.15 60.75
C LYS A 164 -33.32 -66.63 61.91
N ALA A 165 -32.75 -67.53 62.72
CA ALA A 165 -31.90 -67.17 63.84
C ALA A 165 -30.52 -66.62 63.41
N ASP A 166 -30.10 -66.86 62.16
CA ASP A 166 -28.76 -66.51 61.68
C ASP A 166 -28.73 -65.16 60.93
N LEU A 167 -29.90 -64.54 60.72
CA LEU A 167 -30.06 -63.30 59.95
C LEU A 167 -29.31 -62.13 60.58
N ASP A 168 -29.50 -61.92 61.88
CA ASP A 168 -28.88 -60.79 62.61
C ASP A 168 -27.34 -60.85 62.56
N ASP A 169 -26.78 -62.06 62.59
CA ASP A 169 -25.34 -62.27 62.53
C ASP A 169 -24.81 -62.08 61.10
N ALA A 170 -25.52 -62.57 60.08
CA ALA A 170 -25.18 -62.38 58.68
C ALA A 170 -25.23 -60.88 58.27
N GLU A 171 -26.24 -60.14 58.76
CA GLU A 171 -26.40 -58.70 58.54
C GLU A 171 -25.31 -57.86 59.20
N GLU A 172 -24.96 -58.16 60.46
CA GLU A 172 -23.90 -57.42 61.16
C GLU A 172 -22.53 -57.61 60.49
N VAL A 173 -22.24 -58.82 59.99
CA VAL A 173 -21.03 -59.11 59.22
C VAL A 173 -20.99 -58.32 57.92
N ALA A 174 -22.07 -58.37 57.13
CA ALA A 174 -22.17 -57.67 55.85
C ALA A 174 -22.01 -56.15 56.02
N ARG A 175 -22.60 -55.58 57.08
CA ARG A 175 -22.50 -54.15 57.39
C ARG A 175 -21.05 -53.70 57.60
N ARG A 176 -20.23 -54.49 58.30
CA ARG A 176 -18.82 -54.16 58.53
C ARG A 176 -17.97 -54.31 57.28
N ALA A 177 -18.21 -55.37 56.51
CA ALA A 177 -17.57 -55.57 55.21
C ALA A 177 -17.85 -54.40 54.25
N ALA A 178 -19.08 -53.90 54.25
CA ALA A 178 -19.49 -52.80 53.36
C ALA A 178 -18.68 -51.51 53.61
N VAL A 179 -18.47 -51.12 54.87
CA VAL A 179 -17.70 -49.92 55.22
C VAL A 179 -16.24 -50.02 54.78
N ALA A 180 -15.60 -51.17 54.97
CA ALA A 180 -14.21 -51.35 54.59
C ALA A 180 -13.99 -51.30 53.08
N LEU A 181 -14.88 -51.93 52.31
CA LEU A 181 -14.83 -51.92 50.84
C LEU A 181 -15.06 -50.52 50.26
N ALA A 182 -15.97 -49.73 50.85
CA ALA A 182 -16.22 -48.35 50.43
C ALA A 182 -15.00 -47.44 50.62
N ASN A 183 -14.28 -47.59 51.75
CA ASN A 183 -13.09 -46.80 52.01
C ASN A 183 -11.94 -47.10 51.03
N ALA A 184 -11.71 -48.36 50.68
CA ALA A 184 -10.67 -48.75 49.74
C ALA A 184 -10.91 -48.19 48.32
N ARG A 185 -12.18 -48.01 47.91
CA ARG A 185 -12.55 -47.46 46.59
C ARG A 185 -12.20 -45.97 46.45
N LEU A 186 -12.47 -45.15 47.47
CA LEU A 186 -12.23 -43.69 47.43
C LEU A 186 -10.74 -43.32 47.21
N TYR A 187 -9.81 -44.10 47.78
CA TYR A 187 -8.38 -43.84 47.62
C TYR A 187 -7.87 -44.08 46.20
N ARG A 188 -8.46 -45.02 45.45
CA ARG A 188 -8.08 -45.33 44.07
C ARG A 188 -8.42 -44.18 43.11
N ASP A 189 -9.60 -43.59 43.26
CA ASP A 189 -10.11 -42.56 42.35
C ASP A 189 -9.31 -41.24 42.46
N LEU A 190 -8.84 -40.90 43.66
CA LEU A 190 -8.00 -39.71 43.89
C LEU A 190 -6.65 -39.79 43.15
N ALA A 191 -5.97 -40.94 43.23
CA ALA A 191 -4.66 -41.12 42.60
C ALA A 191 -4.73 -41.04 41.06
N ALA A 192 -5.82 -41.51 40.45
CA ALA A 192 -6.02 -41.47 39.00
C ALA A 192 -6.25 -40.03 38.47
N SER A 193 -6.83 -39.15 39.29
CA SER A 193 -7.08 -37.76 38.94
C SER A 193 -5.78 -36.94 38.90
N GLU A 194 -4.89 -37.09 39.89
CA GLU A 194 -3.62 -36.36 39.96
C GLU A 194 -2.68 -36.65 38.79
N ALA A 195 -2.60 -37.91 38.36
CA ALA A 195 -1.79 -38.31 37.21
C ALA A 195 -2.28 -37.67 35.90
N ARG A 196 -3.61 -37.52 35.74
CA ARG A 196 -4.22 -36.92 34.55
C ARG A 196 -3.89 -35.43 34.42
N TYR A 197 -3.91 -34.68 35.53
CA TYR A 197 -3.58 -33.25 35.51
C TYR A 197 -2.12 -32.99 35.19
N ARG A 198 -1.18 -33.78 35.74
CA ARG A 198 0.25 -33.65 35.41
C ARG A 198 0.52 -33.89 33.92
N GLY A 199 -0.09 -34.93 33.33
CA GLY A 199 0.05 -35.22 31.90
C GLY A 199 -0.38 -34.06 30.98
N ILE A 200 -1.46 -33.36 31.32
CA ILE A 200 -1.94 -32.22 30.51
C ILE A 200 -0.93 -31.05 30.53
N ILE A 201 -0.39 -30.71 31.70
CA ILE A 201 0.52 -29.57 31.85
C ILE A 201 1.89 -29.85 31.22
N ASP A 202 2.40 -31.08 31.36
CA ASP A 202 3.72 -31.46 30.83
C ASP A 202 3.74 -31.58 29.30
N THR A 203 2.59 -31.86 28.67
CA THR A 203 2.45 -31.93 27.20
C THR A 203 2.09 -30.60 26.52
N ALA A 204 1.92 -29.51 27.29
CA ALA A 204 1.57 -28.22 26.72
C ALA A 204 2.70 -27.68 25.83
N GLN A 205 2.35 -27.17 24.64
CA GLN A 205 3.30 -26.50 23.73
C GLN A 205 3.67 -25.07 24.19
N GLU A 206 2.99 -24.58 25.23
CA GLU A 206 3.28 -23.31 25.90
C GLU A 206 4.14 -23.55 27.15
N GLY A 207 5.02 -22.60 27.45
CA GLY A 207 5.75 -22.60 28.71
C GLY A 207 4.78 -22.32 29.86
N VAL A 208 4.62 -23.27 30.78
CA VAL A 208 3.79 -23.10 31.97
C VAL A 208 4.67 -22.77 33.15
N TRP A 209 4.33 -21.72 33.89
CA TRP A 209 5.05 -21.27 35.08
C TRP A 209 4.06 -20.91 36.18
N ILE A 210 4.17 -21.60 37.33
CA ILE A 210 3.40 -21.31 38.53
C ILE A 210 4.30 -20.67 39.57
N VAL A 211 3.83 -19.57 40.15
CA VAL A 211 4.50 -18.85 41.23
C VAL A 211 3.57 -18.70 42.44
N ASP A 212 4.15 -18.59 43.63
CA ASP A 212 3.39 -18.30 44.87
C ASP A 212 3.07 -16.80 45.03
N ALA A 213 2.46 -16.44 46.17
CA ALA A 213 2.06 -15.07 46.48
C ALA A 213 3.22 -14.05 46.53
N ASP A 214 4.47 -14.51 46.70
CA ASP A 214 5.70 -13.71 46.71
C ASP A 214 6.45 -13.75 45.36
N ALA A 215 5.78 -14.26 44.32
CA ALA A 215 6.31 -14.46 42.98
C ALA A 215 7.50 -15.43 42.90
N ARG A 216 7.62 -16.37 43.86
CA ARG A 216 8.63 -17.43 43.81
C ARG A 216 8.13 -18.61 42.99
N THR A 217 8.99 -19.14 42.13
CA THR A 217 8.68 -20.29 41.27
C THR A 217 8.38 -21.53 42.10
N ARG A 218 7.21 -22.12 41.88
CA ARG A 218 6.81 -23.41 42.46
C ARG A 218 6.79 -24.53 41.44
N TYR A 219 6.54 -24.20 40.18
CA TYR A 219 6.54 -25.20 39.11
C TYR A 219 6.80 -24.52 37.76
N VAL A 220 7.54 -25.22 36.90
CA VAL A 220 7.70 -24.91 35.47
C VAL A 220 7.64 -26.21 34.68
N ASN A 221 7.04 -26.18 33.49
CA ASN A 221 7.04 -27.35 32.60
C ASN A 221 8.31 -27.40 31.72
N ALA A 222 8.51 -28.52 31.01
CA ALA A 222 9.65 -28.72 30.13
C ALA A 222 9.77 -27.63 29.06
N ARG A 223 8.64 -27.20 28.47
CA ARG A 223 8.64 -26.16 27.44
C ARG A 223 9.21 -24.83 27.94
N MET A 224 8.91 -24.44 29.17
CA MET A 224 9.45 -23.22 29.78
C MET A 224 10.98 -23.32 29.97
N THR A 225 11.46 -24.49 30.38
CA THR A 225 12.91 -24.75 30.55
C THR A 225 13.67 -24.73 29.24
N GLU A 226 13.10 -25.29 28.17
CA GLU A 226 13.66 -25.22 26.81
C GLU A 226 13.73 -23.77 26.30
N MET A 227 12.68 -22.98 26.55
CA MET A 227 12.56 -21.61 26.05
C MET A 227 13.62 -20.67 26.67
N LEU A 228 13.92 -20.81 27.97
CA LEU A 228 14.88 -19.93 28.66
C LEU A 228 16.27 -20.55 28.89
N GLY A 229 16.42 -21.85 28.63
CA GLY A 229 17.69 -22.57 28.81
C GLY A 229 18.07 -22.82 30.28
N TYR A 230 17.17 -22.59 31.23
CA TYR A 230 17.35 -22.93 32.64
C TYR A 230 16.68 -24.26 32.96
N THR A 231 17.24 -25.04 33.88
CA THR A 231 16.56 -26.23 34.39
C THR A 231 15.46 -25.86 35.39
N ALA A 232 14.48 -26.74 35.60
CA ALA A 232 13.42 -26.52 36.58
C ALA A 232 13.98 -26.27 38.00
N ASP A 233 15.03 -27.00 38.40
CA ASP A 233 15.72 -26.82 39.68
C ASP A 233 16.43 -25.47 39.80
N GLU A 234 17.02 -24.97 38.70
CA GLU A 234 17.65 -23.65 38.65
C GLU A 234 16.63 -22.51 38.79
N MET A 235 15.37 -22.77 38.42
CA MET A 235 14.28 -21.80 38.51
C MET A 235 13.50 -21.91 39.83
N TYR A 236 13.50 -23.07 40.47
CA TYR A 236 12.73 -23.36 41.69
C TYR A 236 13.08 -22.41 42.84
N ASP A 237 12.05 -21.94 43.55
CA ASP A 237 12.11 -20.98 44.67
C ASP A 237 12.72 -19.60 44.35
N ARG A 238 13.22 -19.34 43.13
CA ARG A 238 13.67 -18.02 42.68
C ARG A 238 12.52 -17.14 42.26
N ARG A 239 12.71 -15.82 42.27
CA ARG A 239 11.65 -14.88 41.91
C ARG A 239 11.53 -14.73 40.39
N LEU A 240 10.30 -14.74 39.88
CA LEU A 240 9.97 -14.55 38.46
C LEU A 240 10.74 -13.37 37.84
N PHE A 241 10.79 -12.24 38.55
CA PHE A 241 11.40 -10.98 38.08
C PHE A 241 12.92 -11.08 37.81
N GLU A 242 13.61 -12.09 38.35
CA GLU A 242 15.04 -12.33 38.07
C GLU A 242 15.30 -12.80 36.63
N PHE A 243 14.26 -13.33 35.97
CA PHE A 243 14.30 -13.85 34.61
C PHE A 243 13.68 -12.88 33.59
N VAL A 244 13.13 -11.75 34.04
CA VAL A 244 12.52 -10.73 33.18
C VAL A 244 13.58 -9.71 32.77
N ALA A 245 13.58 -9.30 31.51
CA ALA A 245 14.46 -8.23 31.03
C ALA A 245 14.15 -6.90 31.76
N PRO A 246 15.14 -6.03 32.04
CA PRO A 246 14.94 -4.80 32.81
C PRO A 246 13.81 -3.90 32.28
N GLN A 247 13.68 -3.81 30.95
CA GLN A 247 12.64 -3.03 30.27
C GLN A 247 11.22 -3.62 30.42
N SER A 248 11.11 -4.92 30.69
CA SER A 248 9.82 -5.61 30.90
C SER A 248 9.45 -5.79 32.38
N THR A 249 10.31 -5.42 33.33
CA THR A 249 10.06 -5.62 34.77
C THR A 249 8.80 -4.90 35.25
N GLN A 250 8.52 -3.70 34.75
CA GLN A 250 7.33 -2.93 35.14
C GLN A 250 6.04 -3.54 34.58
N ALA A 251 6.09 -4.18 33.41
CA ALA A 251 4.96 -4.93 32.87
C ALA A 251 4.67 -6.17 33.72
N ALA A 252 5.71 -6.90 34.14
CA ALA A 252 5.57 -8.06 35.02
C ALA A 252 4.99 -7.69 36.40
N LEU A 253 5.42 -6.57 37.00
CA LEU A 253 4.86 -6.08 38.27
C LEU A 253 3.37 -5.72 38.14
N ARG A 254 2.97 -5.10 37.03
CA ARG A 254 1.56 -4.78 36.74
C ARG A 254 0.71 -6.04 36.59
N ALA A 255 1.21 -7.04 35.86
CA ALA A 255 0.54 -8.33 35.72
C ALA A 255 0.27 -8.96 37.10
N PHE A 256 1.27 -8.95 37.98
CA PHE A 256 1.15 -9.53 39.34
C PHE A 256 0.19 -8.75 40.26
N ALA A 257 0.10 -7.42 40.08
CA ALA A 257 -0.89 -6.60 40.78
C ALA A 257 -2.33 -6.92 40.34
N HIS A 258 -2.58 -7.13 39.05
CA HIS A 258 -3.88 -7.60 38.56
C HIS A 258 -4.25 -8.97 39.14
N HIS A 259 -3.30 -9.89 39.24
CA HIS A 259 -3.56 -11.20 39.84
C HIS A 259 -3.95 -11.09 41.32
N ARG A 260 -3.32 -10.20 42.10
CA ARG A 260 -3.71 -9.93 43.49
C ARG A 260 -5.13 -9.37 43.63
N ALA A 261 -5.63 -8.69 42.60
CA ALA A 261 -7.02 -8.23 42.52
C ALA A 261 -8.00 -9.31 42.00
N GLY A 262 -7.52 -10.50 41.65
CA GLY A 262 -8.36 -11.59 41.13
C GLY A 262 -8.59 -11.54 39.61
N GLU A 263 -7.85 -10.71 38.88
CA GLU A 263 -8.00 -10.52 37.44
C GLU A 263 -6.92 -11.25 36.65
N GLY A 264 -7.25 -11.79 35.48
CA GLY A 264 -6.26 -12.28 34.52
C GLY A 264 -5.60 -11.14 33.75
N TYR A 265 -4.38 -11.35 33.26
CA TYR A 265 -3.63 -10.34 32.51
C TYR A 265 -2.93 -10.95 31.30
N ARG A 266 -3.00 -10.23 30.18
CA ARG A 266 -2.31 -10.57 28.93
C ARG A 266 -1.41 -9.43 28.49
N CYS A 267 -0.14 -9.72 28.22
CA CYS A 267 0.82 -8.74 27.73
C CYS A 267 1.97 -9.41 26.98
N GLU A 268 2.63 -8.66 26.12
CA GLU A 268 3.95 -9.05 25.63
C GLU A 268 5.00 -8.65 26.66
N ALA A 269 5.99 -9.51 26.87
CA ALA A 269 7.11 -9.28 27.76
C ALA A 269 8.39 -9.86 27.16
N GLU A 270 9.52 -9.42 27.68
CA GLU A 270 10.83 -9.93 27.33
C GLU A 270 11.45 -10.64 28.53
N LEU A 271 11.85 -11.88 28.30
CA LEU A 271 12.53 -12.71 29.27
C LEU A 271 14.01 -12.86 28.88
N ARG A 272 14.85 -13.12 29.86
CA ARG A 272 16.28 -13.33 29.67
C ARG A 272 16.58 -14.82 29.69
N HIS A 273 17.12 -15.30 28.58
CA HIS A 273 17.67 -16.64 28.46
C HIS A 273 19.00 -16.75 29.23
N LYS A 274 19.43 -17.97 29.56
CA LYS A 274 20.65 -18.24 30.34
C LYS A 274 21.95 -17.73 29.71
N ASP A 275 22.04 -17.72 28.38
CA ASP A 275 23.18 -17.17 27.63
C ASP A 275 23.19 -15.64 27.50
N GLY A 276 22.16 -14.96 28.05
CA GLY A 276 22.01 -13.51 28.00
C GLY A 276 21.15 -12.98 26.85
N ARG A 277 20.70 -13.80 25.89
CA ARG A 277 19.78 -13.34 24.84
C ARG A 277 18.39 -13.05 25.39
N ILE A 278 17.67 -12.17 24.72
CA ILE A 278 16.29 -11.83 25.05
C ILE A 278 15.34 -12.72 24.26
N VAL A 279 14.32 -13.25 24.94
CA VAL A 279 13.23 -14.03 24.35
C VAL A 279 11.95 -13.21 24.48
N SER A 280 11.34 -12.88 23.35
CA SER A 280 10.06 -12.17 23.33
C SER A 280 8.93 -13.17 23.55
N VAL A 281 8.09 -12.94 24.54
CA VAL A 281 6.99 -13.83 24.91
C VAL A 281 5.66 -13.10 24.95
N LEU A 282 4.60 -13.78 24.51
CA LEU A 282 3.24 -13.41 24.86
C LEU A 282 2.87 -14.15 26.15
N VAL A 283 2.49 -13.40 27.18
CA VAL A 283 2.14 -13.93 28.50
C VAL A 283 0.64 -13.85 28.68
N ALA A 284 0.02 -14.99 28.98
CA ALA A 284 -1.35 -15.07 29.47
C ALA A 284 -1.34 -15.64 30.89
N SER A 285 -1.88 -14.90 31.85
CA SER A 285 -1.72 -15.25 33.26
C SER A 285 -3.00 -15.06 34.07
N SER A 286 -3.23 -15.93 35.04
CA SER A 286 -4.41 -15.93 35.91
C SER A 286 -4.02 -16.14 37.38
N PRO A 287 -4.83 -15.63 38.32
CA PRO A 287 -4.60 -15.83 39.74
C PRO A 287 -5.00 -17.24 40.20
N ILE A 288 -4.23 -17.75 41.15
CA ILE A 288 -4.53 -18.97 41.91
C ILE A 288 -5.03 -18.53 43.29
N THR A 289 -6.24 -18.96 43.66
CA THR A 289 -6.85 -18.66 44.95
C THR A 289 -6.70 -19.82 45.93
N GLY A 290 -6.38 -19.50 47.17
CA GLY A 290 -6.32 -20.45 48.27
C GLY A 290 -7.68 -20.65 48.96
N ILE A 291 -7.67 -21.45 50.03
CA ILE A 291 -8.85 -21.66 50.89
C ILE A 291 -9.25 -20.30 51.51
N ALA A 292 -10.54 -19.95 51.44
CA ALA A 292 -11.13 -18.65 51.79
C ALA A 292 -10.94 -17.48 50.80
N GLY A 293 -10.51 -17.74 49.56
CA GLY A 293 -10.48 -16.73 48.49
C GLY A 293 -9.28 -15.78 48.54
N ALA A 294 -8.31 -16.02 49.42
CA ALA A 294 -7.05 -15.27 49.46
C ALA A 294 -6.16 -15.62 48.26
N PHE A 295 -5.41 -14.64 47.76
CA PHE A 295 -4.44 -14.83 46.68
C PHE A 295 -3.30 -15.77 47.12
N ALA A 296 -3.16 -16.92 46.45
CA ALA A 296 -2.15 -17.92 46.77
C ALA A 296 -0.97 -17.92 45.78
N GLY A 297 -1.15 -17.36 44.58
CA GLY A 297 -0.12 -17.29 43.55
C GLY A 297 -0.69 -17.01 42.17
N SER A 298 0.12 -17.20 41.13
CA SER A 298 -0.28 -16.99 39.74
C SER A 298 0.14 -18.16 38.85
N LEU A 299 -0.71 -18.50 37.89
CA LEU A 299 -0.40 -19.39 36.77
C LEU A 299 -0.16 -18.53 35.53
N GLY A 300 1.03 -18.65 34.93
CA GLY A 300 1.37 -18.01 33.67
C GLY A 300 1.58 -19.05 32.56
N MET A 301 1.06 -18.74 31.38
CA MET A 301 1.35 -19.41 30.14
C MET A 301 2.12 -18.46 29.21
N PHE A 302 3.19 -18.97 28.60
CA PHE A 302 4.18 -18.20 27.87
C PHE A 302 4.34 -18.79 26.47
N THR A 303 4.08 -17.99 25.45
CA THR A 303 4.30 -18.34 24.04
C THR A 303 5.50 -17.57 23.52
N ASP A 304 6.49 -18.24 22.95
CA ASP A 304 7.59 -17.58 22.26
C ASP A 304 7.09 -16.92 20.97
N ILE A 305 7.29 -15.61 20.86
CA ILE A 305 6.91 -14.79 19.71
C ILE A 305 8.13 -14.13 19.05
N SER A 306 9.35 -14.58 19.38
CA SER A 306 10.60 -13.99 18.87
C SER A 306 10.67 -14.05 17.35
N ASP A 307 10.34 -15.19 16.74
CA ASP A 307 10.29 -15.35 15.28
C ASP A 307 9.22 -14.46 14.65
N ARG A 308 8.04 -14.35 15.28
CA ARG A 308 6.96 -13.47 14.82
C ARG A 308 7.41 -12.01 14.80
N LYS A 309 8.05 -11.54 15.88
CA LYS A 309 8.56 -10.15 15.97
C LYS A 309 9.67 -9.89 14.97
N ALA A 310 10.56 -10.85 14.74
CA ALA A 310 11.61 -10.73 13.73
C ALA A 310 11.03 -10.56 12.32
N VAL A 311 10.02 -11.37 11.96
CA VAL A 311 9.31 -11.26 10.67
C VAL A 311 8.57 -9.93 10.54
N GLU A 312 7.93 -9.45 11.62
CA GLU A 312 7.19 -8.18 11.63
C GLU A 312 8.13 -6.99 11.41
N LEU A 313 9.25 -6.93 12.14
CA LEU A 313 10.28 -5.91 11.96
C LEU A 313 10.91 -5.97 10.56
N HIS A 314 11.21 -7.17 10.05
CA HIS A 314 11.74 -7.35 8.70
C HIS A 314 10.80 -6.75 7.65
N ARG A 315 9.49 -7.00 7.76
CA ARG A 315 8.48 -6.41 6.86
C ARG A 315 8.40 -4.90 6.97
N GLU A 316 8.47 -4.36 8.18
CA GLU A 316 8.42 -2.91 8.42
C GLU A 316 9.61 -2.19 7.75
N ILE A 317 10.83 -2.72 7.92
CA ILE A 317 12.05 -2.18 7.30
C ILE A 317 11.94 -2.21 5.77
N VAL A 318 11.50 -3.34 5.21
CA VAL A 318 11.32 -3.51 3.76
C VAL A 318 10.27 -2.54 3.21
N ALA A 319 9.13 -2.37 3.90
CA ALA A 319 8.09 -1.42 3.49
C ALA A 319 8.58 0.03 3.53
N ARG A 320 9.32 0.42 4.57
CA ARG A 320 9.96 1.73 4.70
C ARG A 320 10.96 1.98 3.56
N ALA A 321 11.77 0.97 3.23
CA ALA A 321 12.71 1.05 2.10
C ALA A 321 11.99 1.32 0.78
N SER A 322 10.95 0.55 0.46
CA SER A 322 10.17 0.74 -0.77
C SER A 322 9.57 2.14 -0.87
N SER A 323 9.06 2.68 0.24
CA SER A 323 8.51 4.05 0.27
C SER A 323 9.60 5.12 0.04
N LEU A 324 10.76 5.00 0.71
CA LEU A 324 11.86 5.96 0.58
C LEU A 324 12.48 5.97 -0.83
N LEU A 325 12.67 4.78 -1.40
CA LEU A 325 13.32 4.58 -2.70
C LEU A 325 12.42 4.97 -3.87
N SER A 326 11.10 4.89 -3.72
CA SER A 326 10.14 5.31 -4.76
C SER A 326 9.93 6.83 -4.80
N GLY A 327 10.46 7.58 -3.83
CA GLY A 327 10.20 9.00 -3.65
C GLY A 327 11.16 9.97 -4.35
N SER A 328 12.10 9.49 -5.16
CA SER A 328 12.98 10.33 -5.98
C SER A 328 13.48 9.56 -7.21
N LEU A 329 13.62 10.26 -8.34
CA LEU A 329 14.28 9.74 -9.56
C LEU A 329 15.73 10.24 -9.70
N GLU A 330 16.20 11.08 -8.78
CA GLU A 330 17.60 11.52 -8.73
C GLU A 330 18.47 10.44 -8.10
N LEU A 331 19.48 9.98 -8.85
CA LEU A 331 20.32 8.88 -8.44
C LEU A 331 21.06 9.16 -7.12
N ASP A 332 21.65 10.35 -6.97
CA ASP A 332 22.43 10.71 -5.77
C ASP A 332 21.56 10.80 -4.51
N THR A 333 20.38 11.42 -4.63
CA THR A 333 19.40 11.51 -3.55
C THR A 333 18.90 10.13 -3.13
N LEU A 334 18.63 9.25 -4.09
CA LEU A 334 18.20 7.87 -3.86
C LEU A 334 19.29 7.07 -3.14
N LEU A 335 20.52 7.11 -3.65
CA LEU A 335 21.66 6.40 -3.05
C LEU A 335 21.95 6.90 -1.63
N GLY A 336 21.84 8.21 -1.39
CA GLY A 336 21.95 8.80 -0.06
C GLY A 336 20.91 8.26 0.92
N ARG A 337 19.63 8.29 0.54
CA ARG A 337 18.53 7.76 1.36
C ARG A 337 18.69 6.27 1.65
N PHE A 338 19.15 5.51 0.65
CA PHE A 338 19.39 4.08 0.82
C PHE A 338 20.54 3.79 1.79
N ALA A 339 21.64 4.53 1.66
CA ALA A 339 22.77 4.42 2.58
C ALA A 339 22.37 4.78 4.03
N ASP A 340 21.56 5.83 4.20
CA ASP A 340 21.10 6.27 5.52
C ASP A 340 20.15 5.23 6.16
N LEU A 341 19.29 4.57 5.37
CA LEU A 341 18.47 3.45 5.83
C LEU A 341 19.35 2.29 6.32
N LEU A 342 20.31 1.85 5.49
CA LEU A 342 21.20 0.72 5.84
C LEU A 342 22.06 1.03 7.07
N ALA A 343 22.47 2.29 7.23
CA ALA A 343 23.24 2.72 8.40
C ALA A 343 22.41 2.73 9.69
N GLY A 344 21.10 2.98 9.60
CA GLY A 344 20.19 2.94 10.74
C GLY A 344 19.83 1.53 11.19
N GLU A 345 19.73 0.58 10.26
CA GLU A 345 19.17 -0.76 10.52
C GLU A 345 20.23 -1.86 10.66
N LEU A 346 21.33 -1.81 9.89
CA LEU A 346 22.23 -2.95 9.70
C LEU A 346 23.70 -2.70 10.06
N ALA A 347 24.21 -1.47 9.95
CA ALA A 347 25.65 -1.24 9.98
C ALA A 347 26.08 0.17 10.40
N GLY A 348 27.28 0.30 10.96
CA GLY A 348 27.88 1.61 11.24
C GLY A 348 28.62 2.21 10.03
N GLU A 349 28.92 1.40 9.00
CA GLU A 349 29.49 1.86 7.75
C GLU A 349 28.82 1.17 6.56
N VAL A 350 28.46 1.97 5.55
CA VAL A 350 27.79 1.54 4.33
C VAL A 350 28.53 2.09 3.12
N THR A 351 28.80 1.23 2.14
CA THR A 351 29.35 1.60 0.85
C THR A 351 28.47 1.04 -0.25
N ILE A 352 27.97 1.89 -1.14
CA ILE A 352 27.23 1.49 -2.33
C ILE A 352 28.08 1.86 -3.53
N ALA A 353 28.34 0.92 -4.44
CA ALA A 353 29.11 1.15 -5.66
C ALA A 353 28.32 0.70 -6.89
N LEU A 354 28.23 1.54 -7.93
CA LEU A 354 27.55 1.23 -9.19
C LEU A 354 28.53 0.99 -10.35
N HIS A 355 28.25 -0.01 -11.18
CA HIS A 355 29.02 -0.39 -12.36
C HIS A 355 28.59 0.45 -13.61
N PRO A 356 29.51 0.88 -14.51
CA PRO A 356 30.94 0.58 -14.53
C PRO A 356 31.82 1.46 -13.63
N ASP A 357 31.48 2.72 -13.36
CA ASP A 357 32.33 3.65 -12.56
C ASP A 357 31.63 5.00 -12.33
N ARG A 358 30.54 5.09 -11.56
CA ARG A 358 29.85 6.40 -11.43
C ARG A 358 29.42 6.89 -10.07
N ALA A 359 28.95 6.03 -9.17
CA ALA A 359 28.45 6.51 -7.88
C ALA A 359 28.94 5.62 -6.76
N VAL A 360 29.72 6.21 -5.86
CA VAL A 360 30.11 5.61 -4.60
C VAL A 360 29.57 6.46 -3.47
N VAL A 361 28.51 6.00 -2.81
CA VAL A 361 28.04 6.62 -1.57
C VAL A 361 28.70 5.88 -0.42
N ARG A 362 29.46 6.62 0.39
CA ARG A 362 30.07 6.12 1.62
C ARG A 362 29.51 6.87 2.82
N ARG A 363 28.98 6.12 3.77
CA ARG A 363 28.60 6.59 5.11
C ARG A 363 29.48 5.86 6.11
N SER A 364 30.25 6.59 6.91
CA SER A 364 31.20 6.02 7.86
C SER A 364 30.97 6.54 9.27
N GLY A 365 30.76 5.63 10.23
CA GLY A 365 31.05 5.84 11.65
C GLY A 365 32.48 5.40 12.01
N GLU A 366 32.95 5.73 13.22
CA GLU A 366 34.22 5.21 13.75
C GLU A 366 34.09 3.69 13.99
N LEU A 367 34.61 2.89 13.06
CA LEU A 367 34.64 1.42 13.15
C LEU A 367 36.08 0.90 13.16
N ALA A 368 36.34 -0.08 14.03
CA ALA A 368 37.63 -0.74 14.13
C ALA A 368 37.94 -1.61 12.89
N ALA A 369 39.22 -1.91 12.68
CA ALA A 369 39.70 -2.65 11.50
C ALA A 369 39.14 -4.07 11.39
N ASP A 370 38.73 -4.67 12.52
CA ASP A 370 38.19 -6.01 12.69
C ASP A 370 36.65 -6.12 12.54
N ALA A 371 35.98 -5.06 12.09
CA ALA A 371 34.53 -5.08 11.87
C ALA A 371 34.09 -6.17 10.86
N HIS A 372 32.96 -6.81 11.15
CA HIS A 372 32.33 -7.81 10.31
C HIS A 372 31.79 -7.16 9.03
N ARG A 373 31.93 -7.84 7.89
CA ARG A 373 31.56 -7.33 6.57
C ARG A 373 30.55 -8.25 5.90
N LEU A 374 29.55 -7.65 5.25
CA LEU A 374 28.59 -8.34 4.40
C LEU A 374 28.47 -7.59 3.06
N ASP A 375 28.52 -8.34 1.97
CA ASP A 375 28.47 -7.83 0.60
C ASP A 375 27.32 -8.49 -0.16
N VAL A 376 26.51 -7.66 -0.83
CA VAL A 376 25.41 -8.12 -1.68
C VAL A 376 25.46 -7.38 -3.02
N ALA A 377 25.16 -8.08 -4.11
CA ALA A 377 25.09 -7.48 -5.44
C ALA A 377 23.73 -6.78 -5.66
N LEU A 378 23.77 -5.58 -6.23
CA LEU A 378 22.58 -4.91 -6.75
C LEU A 378 22.25 -5.50 -8.12
N ARG A 379 21.28 -6.41 -8.16
CA ARG A 379 20.89 -7.11 -9.38
C ARG A 379 19.45 -6.86 -9.75
N ARG A 380 19.22 -6.55 -11.02
CA ARG A 380 17.89 -6.59 -11.63
C ARG A 380 17.93 -7.56 -12.80
N ARG A 381 17.16 -8.66 -12.69
CA ARG A 381 17.19 -9.79 -13.63
C ARG A 381 18.61 -10.35 -13.78
N GLU A 382 19.16 -10.40 -14.99
CA GLU A 382 20.52 -10.91 -15.28
C GLU A 382 21.59 -9.81 -15.31
N VAL A 383 21.24 -8.56 -14.98
CA VAL A 383 22.17 -7.42 -15.02
C VAL A 383 22.60 -7.04 -13.60
N GLU A 384 23.91 -7.02 -13.38
CA GLU A 384 24.51 -6.48 -12.17
C GLU A 384 24.73 -4.97 -12.31
N LEU A 385 24.05 -4.20 -11.48
CA LEU A 385 24.10 -2.74 -11.46
C LEU A 385 25.22 -2.23 -10.55
N GLY A 386 25.66 -3.05 -9.59
CA GLY A 386 26.63 -2.65 -8.58
C GLY A 386 26.65 -3.58 -7.37
N SER A 387 27.17 -3.08 -6.25
CA SER A 387 27.27 -3.79 -4.98
C SER A 387 26.97 -2.89 -3.78
N VAL A 388 26.43 -3.48 -2.73
CA VAL A 388 26.25 -2.88 -1.41
C VAL A 388 27.14 -3.64 -0.43
N THR A 389 27.99 -2.91 0.27
CA THR A 389 28.85 -3.40 1.33
C THR A 389 28.46 -2.74 2.63
N VAL A 390 28.16 -3.54 3.66
CA VAL A 390 27.87 -3.06 5.01
C VAL A 390 28.88 -3.62 6.01
N ARG A 391 29.29 -2.80 6.98
CA ARG A 391 30.25 -3.17 8.04
C ARG A 391 29.69 -2.86 9.43
N SER A 392 29.79 -3.84 10.34
CA SER A 392 29.28 -3.72 11.71
C SER A 392 30.31 -4.21 12.74
N ALA A 393 30.28 -3.61 13.93
CA ALA A 393 31.09 -4.04 15.07
C ALA A 393 30.63 -5.39 15.63
N THR A 394 29.37 -5.77 15.39
CA THR A 394 28.80 -7.06 15.82
C THR A 394 28.66 -8.03 14.66
N PRO A 395 28.74 -9.36 14.90
CA PRO A 395 28.52 -10.36 13.86
C PRO A 395 27.11 -10.27 13.28
N PHE A 396 26.99 -10.43 11.96
CA PHE A 396 25.70 -10.52 11.26
C PHE A 396 25.01 -11.85 11.57
N ARG A 397 23.69 -11.79 11.73
CA ARG A 397 22.80 -12.95 11.87
C ARG A 397 22.36 -13.44 10.50
N ALA A 398 21.83 -14.67 10.44
CA ALA A 398 21.30 -15.24 9.19
C ALA A 398 20.21 -14.34 8.56
N GLY A 399 19.32 -13.77 9.38
CA GLY A 399 18.27 -12.87 8.91
C GLY A 399 18.76 -11.51 8.39
N ASP A 400 19.97 -11.07 8.76
CA ASP A 400 20.54 -9.82 8.27
C ASP A 400 20.96 -9.95 6.79
N VAL A 401 21.39 -11.16 6.39
CA VAL A 401 21.73 -11.47 5.00
C VAL A 401 20.48 -11.44 4.12
N GLU A 402 19.40 -12.08 4.57
CA GLU A 402 18.11 -12.09 3.87
C GLU A 402 17.53 -10.67 3.74
N LEU A 403 17.60 -9.89 4.82
CA LEU A 403 17.15 -8.49 4.82
C LEU A 403 17.95 -7.64 3.84
N LEU A 404 19.29 -7.73 3.87
CA LEU A 404 20.12 -6.94 2.96
C LEU A 404 19.88 -7.33 1.50
N ASP A 405 19.67 -8.62 1.19
CA ASP A 405 19.34 -9.08 -0.17
C ASP A 405 18.00 -8.52 -0.68
N GLU A 406 16.95 -8.56 0.15
CA GLU A 406 15.65 -7.96 -0.20
C GLU A 406 15.76 -6.45 -0.42
N LEU A 407 16.45 -5.75 0.48
CA LEU A 407 16.71 -4.32 0.38
C LEU A 407 17.51 -3.97 -0.88
N ALA A 408 18.54 -4.77 -1.21
CA ALA A 408 19.33 -4.61 -2.42
C ALA A 408 18.48 -4.82 -3.69
N ARG A 409 17.53 -5.77 -3.68
CA ARG A 409 16.59 -5.96 -4.81
C ARG A 409 15.67 -4.75 -5.00
N HIS A 410 15.11 -4.20 -3.92
CA HIS A 410 14.30 -2.97 -4.00
C HIS A 410 15.12 -1.77 -4.48
N ALA A 411 16.34 -1.60 -3.97
CA ALA A 411 17.24 -0.55 -4.42
C ALA A 411 17.63 -0.72 -5.89
N ALA A 412 17.90 -1.94 -6.36
CA ALA A 412 18.25 -2.21 -7.75
C ALA A 412 17.14 -1.79 -8.72
N VAL A 413 15.87 -2.02 -8.37
CA VAL A 413 14.72 -1.54 -9.17
C VAL A 413 14.70 -0.02 -9.25
N ALA A 414 14.85 0.66 -8.10
CA ALA A 414 14.79 2.11 -8.04
C ALA A 414 15.99 2.76 -8.76
N ILE A 415 17.20 2.20 -8.59
CA ILE A 415 18.43 2.65 -9.24
C ILE A 415 18.34 2.50 -10.76
N GLU A 416 17.89 1.36 -11.28
CA GLU A 416 17.76 1.21 -12.75
C GLU A 416 16.73 2.20 -13.31
N ASN A 417 15.62 2.43 -12.61
CA ASN A 417 14.63 3.41 -13.05
C ASN A 417 15.22 4.84 -13.08
N ALA A 418 15.97 5.23 -12.05
CA ALA A 418 16.69 6.50 -12.02
C ALA A 418 17.72 6.62 -13.16
N GLN A 419 18.52 5.57 -13.38
CA GLN A 419 19.50 5.53 -14.48
C GLN A 419 18.85 5.58 -15.87
N LEU A 420 17.74 4.88 -16.07
CA LEU A 420 16.97 4.91 -17.31
C LEU A 420 16.44 6.31 -17.57
N TYR A 421 15.88 6.94 -16.54
CA TYR A 421 15.38 8.30 -16.59
C TYR A 421 16.48 9.31 -16.94
N GLU A 422 17.62 9.29 -16.24
CA GLU A 422 18.77 10.13 -16.54
C GLU A 422 19.32 9.90 -17.96
N ARG A 423 19.32 8.64 -18.43
CA ARG A 423 19.78 8.30 -19.78
C ARG A 423 18.83 8.85 -20.83
N GLU A 424 17.54 8.63 -20.68
CA GLU A 424 16.51 9.15 -21.59
C GLU A 424 16.61 10.67 -21.67
N HIS A 425 16.70 11.34 -20.52
CA HIS A 425 16.86 12.78 -20.43
C HIS A 425 18.14 13.25 -21.14
N ARG A 426 19.29 12.62 -20.87
CA ARG A 426 20.56 12.96 -21.54
C ARG A 426 20.50 12.79 -23.05
N VAL A 427 19.89 11.71 -23.53
CA VAL A 427 19.72 11.44 -24.98
C VAL A 427 18.85 12.51 -25.60
N ALA A 428 17.70 12.80 -25.00
CA ALA A 428 16.78 13.81 -25.49
C ALA A 428 17.42 15.21 -25.50
N ALA A 429 18.12 15.63 -24.43
CA ALA A 429 18.80 16.93 -24.37
C ALA A 429 19.94 17.04 -25.40
N THR A 430 20.65 15.95 -25.64
CA THR A 430 21.71 15.90 -26.67
C THR A 430 21.12 16.00 -28.07
N LEU A 431 20.03 15.27 -28.35
CA LEU A 431 19.32 15.33 -29.63
C LEU A 431 18.77 16.73 -29.88
N GLN A 432 18.12 17.32 -28.89
CA GLN A 432 17.55 18.66 -29.00
C GLN A 432 18.63 19.69 -29.36
N ARG A 433 19.75 19.74 -28.62
CA ARG A 433 20.88 20.63 -28.93
C ARG A 433 21.46 20.39 -30.32
N ALA A 434 21.48 19.14 -30.79
CA ALA A 434 21.93 18.80 -32.13
C ALA A 434 20.93 19.21 -33.23
N MET A 435 19.65 19.41 -32.88
CA MET A 435 18.58 19.79 -33.81
C MET A 435 18.41 21.32 -33.92
N LEU A 436 18.89 22.10 -32.96
CA LEU A 436 18.95 23.57 -33.06
C LEU A 436 20.03 24.01 -34.06
N PRO A 437 19.88 25.18 -34.70
CA PRO A 437 20.89 25.69 -35.64
C PRO A 437 22.22 25.94 -34.90
N ALA A 438 23.32 25.42 -35.45
CA ALA A 438 24.65 25.63 -34.89
C ALA A 438 25.14 27.07 -35.05
N GLU A 439 24.80 27.69 -36.18
CA GLU A 439 25.11 29.08 -36.51
C GLU A 439 23.92 29.70 -37.25
N LEU A 440 23.71 31.01 -37.06
CA LEU A 440 22.73 31.80 -37.80
C LEU A 440 23.39 32.40 -39.06
N PRO A 441 22.64 32.63 -40.15
CA PRO A 441 23.21 33.08 -41.41
C PRO A 441 23.75 34.52 -41.29
N ALA A 442 24.86 34.77 -41.97
CA ALA A 442 25.37 36.12 -42.19
C ALA A 442 24.69 36.73 -43.42
N VAL A 443 23.85 37.75 -43.23
CA VAL A 443 23.11 38.42 -44.30
C VAL A 443 23.30 39.92 -44.20
N ASP A 444 23.71 40.55 -45.29
CA ASP A 444 23.89 42.00 -45.34
C ASP A 444 22.60 42.73 -44.97
N GLY A 445 22.72 43.70 -44.06
CA GLY A 445 21.58 44.46 -43.56
C GLY A 445 20.84 43.80 -42.40
N LEU A 446 21.18 42.57 -42.00
CA LEU A 446 20.60 41.89 -40.84
C LEU A 446 21.66 41.49 -39.82
N THR A 447 21.34 41.57 -38.53
CA THR A 447 22.17 41.03 -37.46
C THR A 447 21.31 40.14 -36.58
N PHE A 448 21.72 38.89 -36.42
CA PHE A 448 21.00 37.88 -35.65
C PHE A 448 21.68 37.65 -34.30
N ASP A 449 20.88 37.43 -33.28
CA ASP A 449 21.32 36.89 -31.98
C ASP A 449 20.21 35.99 -31.43
N ALA A 450 20.58 34.85 -30.87
CA ALA A 450 19.61 33.90 -30.33
C ALA A 450 20.13 33.22 -29.07
N VAL A 451 19.21 32.80 -28.22
CA VAL A 451 19.51 32.03 -27.03
C VAL A 451 18.42 30.99 -26.81
N TYR A 452 18.83 29.85 -26.27
CA TYR A 452 17.93 28.82 -25.79
C TYR A 452 18.32 28.47 -24.34
N TYR A 453 17.34 28.52 -23.44
CA TYR A 453 17.48 28.08 -22.07
C TYR A 453 16.56 26.89 -21.81
N PRO A 454 17.10 25.76 -21.33
CA PRO A 454 16.28 24.65 -20.90
C PRO A 454 15.55 24.99 -19.60
N GLY A 455 14.34 24.46 -19.40
CA GLY A 455 13.60 24.52 -18.13
C GLY A 455 14.41 23.98 -16.93
N ALA A 456 14.26 24.56 -15.74
CA ALA A 456 15.03 24.24 -14.53
C ALA A 456 14.59 22.98 -13.80
N THR A 457 13.48 22.35 -14.20
CA THR A 457 13.30 20.94 -13.92
C THR A 457 14.35 20.20 -14.74
N GLU A 458 15.46 19.77 -14.10
CA GLU A 458 16.60 18.97 -14.66
C GLU A 458 16.18 17.65 -15.34
N ALA A 459 14.88 17.46 -15.51
CA ALA A 459 14.08 16.33 -15.92
C ALA A 459 13.46 16.51 -17.31
N GLU A 460 13.38 17.74 -17.85
CA GLU A 460 12.55 18.03 -19.03
C GLU A 460 13.38 18.51 -20.22
N VAL A 461 13.11 17.91 -21.38
CA VAL A 461 13.70 18.29 -22.66
C VAL A 461 12.63 18.94 -23.49
N GLY A 462 12.96 20.10 -24.06
CA GLY A 462 12.00 20.98 -24.69
C GLY A 462 11.58 20.66 -26.10
N GLY A 463 10.38 21.14 -26.41
CA GLY A 463 9.78 21.22 -27.74
C GLY A 463 10.17 22.47 -28.52
N ASP A 464 10.76 23.46 -27.85
CA ASP A 464 11.14 24.77 -28.39
C ASP A 464 12.22 24.71 -29.48
N TRP A 465 12.03 25.49 -30.54
CA TRP A 465 13.07 25.76 -31.53
C TRP A 465 13.04 27.19 -32.06
N TYR A 466 14.16 27.61 -32.64
CA TYR A 466 14.26 28.76 -33.53
C TYR A 466 15.09 28.40 -34.76
N ASP A 467 14.92 29.15 -35.85
CA ASP A 467 15.70 29.02 -37.07
C ASP A 467 15.75 30.30 -37.88
N ALA A 468 16.80 30.45 -38.69
CA ALA A 468 16.92 31.50 -39.69
C ALA A 468 17.63 30.94 -40.94
N ILE A 469 16.96 31.01 -42.08
CA ILE A 469 17.35 30.33 -43.32
C ILE A 469 17.52 31.38 -44.41
N ALA A 470 18.75 31.59 -44.88
CA ALA A 470 19.03 32.49 -45.99
C ALA A 470 18.58 31.86 -47.31
N LEU A 471 17.77 32.59 -48.08
CA LEU A 471 17.30 32.19 -49.39
C LEU A 471 18.24 32.70 -50.50
N PRO A 472 18.29 32.04 -51.67
CA PRO A 472 19.16 32.44 -52.78
C PRO A 472 18.93 33.86 -53.32
N ASP A 473 17.77 34.45 -53.06
CA ASP A 473 17.41 35.80 -53.48
C ASP A 473 17.73 36.89 -52.44
N GLY A 474 18.42 36.52 -51.35
CA GLY A 474 18.84 37.44 -50.29
C GLY A 474 17.80 37.68 -49.20
N ARG A 475 16.60 37.09 -49.31
CA ARG A 475 15.61 37.09 -48.21
C ARG A 475 15.98 36.04 -47.16
N VAL A 476 15.41 36.18 -45.95
CA VAL A 476 15.63 35.22 -44.85
C VAL A 476 14.30 34.72 -44.33
N VAL A 477 14.12 33.40 -44.28
CA VAL A 477 13.00 32.79 -43.54
C VAL A 477 13.40 32.66 -42.07
N VAL A 478 12.58 33.18 -41.17
CA VAL A 478 12.70 32.97 -39.73
C VAL A 478 11.59 32.02 -39.28
N SER A 479 11.92 31.11 -38.37
CA SER A 479 10.95 30.22 -37.75
C SER A 479 11.21 30.14 -36.26
N ILE A 480 10.14 30.06 -35.48
CA ILE A 480 10.18 29.78 -34.04
C ILE A 480 8.94 28.98 -33.70
N GLY A 481 9.00 28.11 -32.71
CA GLY A 481 7.81 27.39 -32.27
C GLY A 481 8.07 26.49 -31.08
N ASP A 482 6.99 25.87 -30.62
CA ASP A 482 6.97 24.93 -29.51
C ASP A 482 6.10 23.69 -29.84
N VAL A 483 6.54 22.53 -29.36
CA VAL A 483 5.84 21.27 -29.48
C VAL A 483 5.18 20.95 -28.15
N THR A 484 3.85 20.79 -28.17
CA THR A 484 3.12 20.37 -26.98
C THR A 484 3.60 19.01 -26.47
N GLY A 485 4.06 18.97 -25.22
CA GLY A 485 4.56 17.76 -24.57
C GLY A 485 5.99 17.94 -24.06
N ARG A 486 6.62 16.85 -23.61
CA ARG A 486 7.99 16.88 -23.05
C ARG A 486 8.76 15.62 -23.36
N GLY A 487 10.08 15.69 -23.29
CA GLY A 487 10.98 14.54 -23.39
C GLY A 487 11.32 14.17 -24.84
N LEU A 488 11.77 12.92 -25.04
CA LEU A 488 12.36 12.48 -26.31
C LEU A 488 11.41 12.65 -27.51
N THR A 489 10.12 12.37 -27.32
CA THR A 489 9.12 12.50 -28.40
C THR A 489 8.97 13.94 -28.86
N ALA A 490 8.93 14.91 -27.95
CA ALA A 490 8.83 16.33 -28.27
C ALA A 490 10.05 16.81 -29.07
N ALA A 491 11.26 16.44 -28.63
CA ALA A 491 12.52 16.77 -29.33
C ALA A 491 12.57 16.20 -30.77
N VAL A 492 12.03 14.99 -31.00
CA VAL A 492 11.95 14.37 -32.34
C VAL A 492 10.97 15.12 -33.23
N ILE A 493 9.79 15.47 -32.71
CA ILE A 493 8.79 16.24 -33.46
C ILE A 493 9.35 17.63 -33.79
N MET A 494 9.96 18.31 -32.82
CA MET A 494 10.60 19.62 -32.99
C MET A 494 11.62 19.58 -34.13
N GLY A 495 12.58 18.65 -34.07
CA GLY A 495 13.61 18.53 -35.10
C GLY A 495 13.01 18.26 -36.49
N ARG A 496 11.95 17.45 -36.55
CA ARG A 496 11.26 17.17 -37.81
C ARG A 496 10.51 18.39 -38.35
N MET A 497 9.87 19.17 -37.48
CA MET A 497 9.13 20.37 -37.87
C MET A 497 10.07 21.48 -38.34
N ARG A 498 11.15 21.74 -37.60
CA ARG A 498 12.21 22.66 -38.02
C ARG A 498 12.76 22.28 -39.39
N GLN A 499 13.14 21.01 -39.58
CA GLN A 499 13.66 20.52 -40.87
C GLN A 499 12.64 20.57 -42.01
N ALA A 500 11.36 20.33 -41.72
CA ALA A 500 10.30 20.46 -42.72
C ALA A 500 10.14 21.91 -43.17
N ILE A 501 10.11 22.87 -42.22
CA ILE A 501 10.01 24.29 -42.52
C ILE A 501 11.25 24.76 -43.30
N GLU A 502 12.45 24.37 -42.88
CA GLU A 502 13.71 24.65 -43.59
C GLU A 502 13.68 24.19 -45.06
N ALA A 503 13.28 22.93 -45.30
CA ALA A 503 13.20 22.39 -46.64
C ALA A 503 12.11 23.07 -47.50
N LEU A 504 10.95 23.36 -46.92
CA LEU A 504 9.81 23.98 -47.61
C LEU A 504 10.06 25.45 -47.94
N ALA A 505 10.81 26.17 -47.10
CA ALA A 505 11.16 27.59 -47.28
C ALA A 505 11.90 27.87 -48.59
N THR A 506 12.56 26.87 -49.17
CA THR A 506 13.24 26.99 -50.48
C THR A 506 12.25 27.13 -51.65
N TYR A 507 11.02 26.63 -51.50
CA TYR A 507 10.02 26.56 -52.56
C TYR A 507 8.80 27.46 -52.30
N GLU A 508 8.49 27.72 -51.04
CA GLU A 508 7.35 28.53 -50.63
C GLU A 508 7.81 29.78 -49.89
N SER A 509 7.40 30.94 -50.39
CA SER A 509 7.76 32.25 -49.84
C SER A 509 6.60 32.96 -49.14
N ASP A 510 5.39 32.39 -49.19
CA ASP A 510 4.23 32.81 -48.42
C ASP A 510 4.18 32.07 -47.07
N PRO A 511 4.33 32.77 -45.93
CA PRO A 511 4.30 32.19 -44.60
C PRO A 511 3.07 31.31 -44.29
N VAL A 512 1.88 31.68 -44.79
CA VAL A 512 0.66 30.89 -44.53
C VAL A 512 0.75 29.54 -45.22
N ARG A 513 1.16 29.53 -46.49
CA ARG A 513 1.30 28.30 -47.29
C ARG A 513 2.45 27.44 -46.77
N LEU A 514 3.53 28.06 -46.30
CA LEU A 514 4.64 27.38 -45.65
C LEU A 514 4.18 26.61 -44.41
N LEU A 515 3.40 27.25 -43.54
CA LEU A 515 2.82 26.61 -42.34
C LEU A 515 1.78 25.54 -42.70
N ASP A 516 0.96 25.74 -43.73
CA ASP A 516 -0.02 24.74 -44.19
C ASP A 516 0.66 23.47 -44.76
N ALA A 517 1.79 23.65 -45.45
CA ALA A 517 2.61 22.54 -45.93
C ALA A 517 3.29 21.81 -44.75
N ALA A 518 3.81 22.54 -43.76
CA ALA A 518 4.38 21.97 -42.54
C ALA A 518 3.33 21.19 -41.73
N ASP A 519 2.12 21.72 -41.60
CA ASP A 519 0.96 21.07 -40.96
C ASP A 519 0.58 19.74 -41.63
N SER A 520 0.66 19.69 -42.97
CA SER A 520 0.44 18.46 -43.73
C SER A 520 1.54 17.40 -43.46
N VAL A 521 2.78 17.83 -43.23
CA VAL A 521 3.87 16.94 -42.80
C VAL A 521 3.62 16.42 -41.39
N LEU A 522 3.23 17.30 -40.46
CA LEU A 522 2.93 16.96 -39.07
C LEU A 522 1.82 15.91 -38.98
N ARG A 523 0.64 16.17 -39.55
CA ARG A 523 -0.51 15.24 -39.47
C ARG A 523 -0.24 13.86 -40.04
N ARG A 524 0.63 13.77 -41.05
CA ARG A 524 1.02 12.47 -41.64
C ARG A 524 1.99 11.71 -40.75
N ALA A 525 2.93 12.41 -40.11
CA ALA A 525 3.98 11.78 -39.32
C ALA A 525 3.58 11.54 -37.86
N HIS A 526 2.80 12.46 -37.28
CA HIS A 526 2.40 12.52 -35.88
C HIS A 526 0.94 13.03 -35.79
N PRO A 527 -0.07 12.18 -36.04
CA PRO A 527 -1.48 12.60 -36.15
C PRO A 527 -2.06 13.26 -34.89
N ASP A 528 -1.56 12.88 -33.72
CA ASP A 528 -2.05 13.37 -32.42
C ASP A 528 -1.23 14.57 -31.88
N ALA A 529 -0.20 14.99 -32.62
CA ALA A 529 0.67 16.08 -32.17
C ALA A 529 0.07 17.45 -32.53
N ILE A 530 0.18 18.37 -31.58
CA ILE A 530 -0.15 19.77 -31.76
C ILE A 530 1.13 20.58 -31.56
N VAL A 531 1.40 21.53 -32.46
CA VAL A 531 2.62 22.33 -32.46
C VAL A 531 2.25 23.78 -32.72
N THR A 532 2.74 24.69 -31.88
CA THR A 532 2.66 26.13 -32.13
C THR A 532 3.88 26.56 -32.93
N ALA A 533 3.69 27.43 -33.92
CA ALA A 533 4.81 27.93 -34.71
C ALA A 533 4.53 29.31 -35.30
N LEU A 534 5.58 30.10 -35.50
CA LEU A 534 5.57 31.27 -36.35
C LEU A 534 6.57 31.07 -37.47
N ALA A 535 6.18 31.45 -38.68
CA ALA A 535 7.07 31.56 -39.82
C ALA A 535 7.01 33.00 -40.37
N GLY A 536 8.17 33.54 -40.73
CA GLY A 536 8.28 34.86 -41.33
C GLY A 536 9.34 34.90 -42.41
N VAL A 537 9.20 35.82 -43.37
CA VAL A 537 10.16 36.10 -44.44
C VAL A 537 10.58 37.56 -44.31
N ILE A 538 11.86 37.77 -44.03
CA ILE A 538 12.50 39.07 -43.93
C ILE A 538 13.16 39.39 -45.26
N ASP A 539 12.73 40.48 -45.89
CA ASP A 539 13.40 41.09 -47.02
C ASP A 539 14.26 42.25 -46.51
N PRO A 540 15.60 42.14 -46.51
CA PRO A 540 16.48 43.19 -46.02
C PRO A 540 16.48 44.43 -46.92
N ALA A 541 16.25 44.28 -48.23
CA ALA A 541 16.24 45.39 -49.18
C ALA A 541 14.95 46.21 -49.06
N ALA A 542 13.81 45.54 -48.97
CA ALA A 542 12.51 46.18 -48.74
C ALA A 542 12.31 46.59 -47.27
N ARG A 543 13.12 46.04 -46.35
CA ARG A 543 12.95 46.13 -44.88
C ARG A 543 11.57 45.65 -44.46
N THR A 544 11.10 44.55 -45.03
CA THR A 544 9.78 44.00 -44.72
C THR A 544 9.90 42.67 -44.02
N LEU A 545 9.02 42.43 -43.03
CA LEU A 545 8.76 41.12 -42.46
C LEU A 545 7.34 40.70 -42.85
N ALA A 546 7.22 39.71 -43.73
CA ALA A 546 5.95 39.02 -44.01
C ALA A 546 5.86 37.80 -43.09
N TYR A 547 4.80 37.62 -42.31
CA TYR A 547 4.70 36.50 -41.36
C TYR A 547 3.28 35.97 -41.20
N ALA A 548 3.21 34.76 -40.64
CA ALA A 548 2.00 34.10 -40.17
C ALA A 548 2.29 33.33 -38.89
N THR A 549 1.28 33.21 -38.02
CA THR A 549 1.34 32.42 -36.79
C THR A 549 0.38 31.23 -36.86
N ALA A 550 0.80 30.10 -36.30
CA ALA A 550 0.03 28.91 -36.01
C ALA A 550 -0.04 28.76 -34.49
N GLY A 551 -0.86 29.60 -33.84
CA GLY A 551 -1.05 29.59 -32.39
C GLY A 551 0.14 30.08 -31.54
N HIS A 552 1.23 30.54 -32.17
CA HIS A 552 2.44 31.00 -31.50
C HIS A 552 2.36 32.50 -31.12
N PRO A 553 2.98 32.93 -30.01
CA PRO A 553 3.10 34.35 -29.67
C PRO A 553 3.68 35.20 -30.80
N THR A 554 3.10 36.38 -31.03
CA THR A 554 3.57 37.31 -32.05
C THR A 554 4.77 38.13 -31.56
N PRO A 555 5.69 38.51 -32.47
CA PRO A 555 6.96 39.12 -32.09
C PRO A 555 6.79 40.55 -31.61
N PHE A 556 7.73 40.99 -30.76
CA PHE A 556 7.91 42.40 -30.44
C PHE A 556 8.84 43.06 -31.45
N VAL A 557 8.58 44.33 -31.78
CA VAL A 557 9.48 45.16 -32.56
C VAL A 557 9.79 46.42 -31.76
N ARG A 558 11.07 46.69 -31.54
CA ARG A 558 11.58 47.94 -30.98
C ARG A 558 12.12 48.82 -32.11
N ALA A 559 11.52 49.98 -32.29
CA ALA A 559 12.01 51.02 -33.20
C ALA A 559 13.23 51.77 -32.60
N PRO A 560 13.98 52.55 -33.42
CA PRO A 560 15.16 53.29 -32.97
C PRO A 560 14.89 54.34 -31.90
N ASP A 561 13.68 54.88 -31.89
CA ASP A 561 13.21 55.86 -30.89
C ASP A 561 12.92 55.20 -29.52
N GLY A 562 13.08 53.88 -29.41
CA GLY A 562 12.79 53.10 -28.21
C GLY A 562 11.31 52.68 -28.08
N THR A 563 10.46 53.03 -29.05
CA THR A 563 9.07 52.59 -29.08
C THR A 563 9.01 51.08 -29.32
N ILE A 564 8.28 50.35 -28.47
CA ILE A 564 8.09 48.89 -28.58
C ILE A 564 6.64 48.60 -28.92
N ARG A 565 6.42 47.72 -29.90
CA ARG A 565 5.10 47.28 -30.35
C ARG A 565 5.09 45.77 -30.53
N GLN A 566 4.00 45.12 -30.13
CA GLN A 566 3.74 43.73 -30.50
C GLN A 566 3.02 43.69 -31.85
N LEU A 567 3.47 42.83 -32.76
CA LEU A 567 2.80 42.67 -34.04
C LEU A 567 1.45 41.94 -33.87
N PRO A 568 0.41 42.27 -34.67
CA PRO A 568 -0.88 41.58 -34.61
C PRO A 568 -0.76 40.16 -35.17
N GLY A 569 -1.73 39.29 -34.92
CA GLY A 569 -1.76 38.00 -35.59
C GLY A 569 -2.30 36.86 -34.75
N ARG A 570 -2.95 35.95 -35.46
CA ARG A 570 -3.60 34.76 -34.91
C ARG A 570 -3.59 33.64 -35.94
N GLY A 571 -3.83 32.42 -35.49
CA GLY A 571 -3.96 31.26 -36.36
C GLY A 571 -4.08 29.99 -35.54
N LEU A 572 -4.58 28.92 -36.16
CA LEU A 572 -4.69 27.63 -35.48
C LEU A 572 -3.31 26.97 -35.39
N PRO A 573 -2.98 26.31 -34.24
CA PRO A 573 -1.81 25.46 -34.13
C PRO A 573 -1.74 24.41 -35.23
N LEU A 574 -0.52 24.02 -35.60
CA LEU A 574 -0.28 22.90 -36.49
C LEU A 574 -0.87 21.63 -35.85
N GLY A 575 -1.45 20.74 -36.66
CA GLY A 575 -2.27 19.61 -36.27
C GLY A 575 -3.77 19.93 -36.35
N LEU A 576 -4.15 21.19 -36.15
CA LEU A 576 -5.55 21.63 -36.09
C LEU A 576 -5.99 22.52 -37.25
N ARG A 577 -5.09 22.84 -38.20
CA ARG A 577 -5.41 23.77 -39.29
C ARG A 577 -6.39 23.17 -40.29
N ASP A 578 -7.33 23.97 -40.75
CA ASP A 578 -8.41 23.55 -41.65
C ASP A 578 -8.28 24.18 -43.06
N GLY A 579 -7.15 24.82 -43.35
CA GLY A 579 -6.91 25.58 -44.59
C GLY A 579 -7.58 26.96 -44.63
N ARG A 580 -8.24 27.41 -43.56
CA ARG A 580 -8.94 28.71 -43.47
C ARG A 580 -8.20 29.67 -42.53
N GLN A 581 -6.91 29.82 -42.77
CA GLN A 581 -6.01 30.56 -41.90
C GLN A 581 -5.98 32.03 -42.31
N PRO A 582 -5.75 33.00 -41.39
CA PRO A 582 -5.64 34.42 -41.76
C PRO A 582 -4.60 34.67 -42.86
N PRO A 583 -4.75 35.72 -43.69
CA PRO A 583 -3.75 36.05 -44.71
C PRO A 583 -2.43 36.50 -44.09
N THR A 584 -1.34 36.35 -44.85
CA THR A 584 -0.01 36.81 -44.46
C THR A 584 -0.04 38.31 -44.13
N THR A 585 0.50 38.65 -42.96
CA THR A 585 0.66 40.04 -42.53
C THR A 585 2.07 40.50 -42.88
N THR A 586 2.19 41.64 -43.57
CA THR A 586 3.49 42.22 -43.91
C THR A 586 3.70 43.54 -43.17
N VAL A 587 4.79 43.67 -42.43
CA VAL A 587 5.20 44.91 -41.76
C VAL A 587 6.44 45.48 -42.45
N VAL A 588 6.44 46.80 -42.70
CA VAL A 588 7.65 47.55 -43.06
C VAL A 588 8.35 47.96 -41.77
N LEU A 589 9.56 47.45 -41.58
CA LEU A 589 10.40 47.66 -40.41
C LEU A 589 11.16 48.98 -40.56
N PRO A 590 11.06 49.91 -39.58
CA PRO A 590 11.89 51.09 -39.56
C PRO A 590 13.40 50.73 -39.55
N PRO A 591 14.28 51.60 -40.10
CA PRO A 591 15.73 51.53 -39.92
C PRO A 591 16.14 51.10 -38.51
N SER A 592 17.19 50.31 -38.33
CA SER A 592 17.76 49.96 -37.01
C SER A 592 16.80 49.29 -36.01
N SER A 593 15.63 48.82 -36.44
CA SER A 593 14.67 48.14 -35.58
C SER A 593 15.19 46.79 -35.10
N LEU A 594 14.84 46.42 -33.88
CA LEU A 594 15.08 45.10 -33.30
C LEU A 594 13.76 44.33 -33.26
N VAL A 595 13.67 43.23 -34.01
CA VAL A 595 12.56 42.28 -33.96
C VAL A 595 12.93 41.16 -32.98
N VAL A 596 12.00 40.77 -32.12
CA VAL A 596 12.20 39.77 -31.07
C VAL A 596 11.13 38.71 -31.21
N PHE A 597 11.55 37.52 -31.63
CA PHE A 597 10.77 36.29 -31.63
C PHE A 597 11.08 35.53 -30.35
N PHE A 598 10.06 34.99 -29.71
CA PHE A 598 10.20 34.26 -28.44
C PHE A 598 9.16 33.15 -28.34
N THR A 599 9.45 32.13 -27.53
CA THR A 599 8.47 31.13 -27.07
C THR A 599 7.79 31.61 -25.79
N ASP A 600 6.62 31.05 -25.50
CA ASP A 600 5.76 31.45 -24.36
C ASP A 600 6.44 31.28 -23.00
N GLY A 601 7.40 30.37 -22.85
CA GLY A 601 8.21 30.23 -21.63
C GLY A 601 8.87 31.53 -21.15
N LEU A 602 9.14 32.48 -22.06
CA LEU A 602 9.62 33.83 -21.69
C LEU A 602 8.57 34.61 -20.87
N LEU A 603 7.28 34.49 -21.24
CA LEU A 603 6.17 35.18 -20.61
C LEU A 603 5.58 34.39 -19.44
N GLU A 604 5.55 33.06 -19.52
CA GLU A 604 4.86 32.18 -18.57
C GLU A 604 5.70 31.76 -17.35
N SER A 605 6.95 32.21 -17.26
CA SER A 605 7.89 31.86 -16.18
C SER A 605 7.33 31.96 -14.75
N THR A 606 6.40 32.88 -14.49
CA THR A 606 5.74 33.05 -13.18
C THR A 606 4.27 32.64 -13.15
N HIS A 607 3.76 31.97 -14.20
CA HIS A 607 2.33 31.69 -14.42
C HIS A 607 1.46 32.95 -14.43
N ASP A 608 2.08 34.10 -14.69
CA ASP A 608 1.45 35.40 -14.85
C ASP A 608 1.97 36.02 -16.14
N ILE A 609 1.24 35.75 -17.23
CA ILE A 609 1.57 36.21 -18.59
C ILE A 609 1.65 37.73 -18.63
N VAL A 610 0.75 38.43 -17.92
CA VAL A 610 0.69 39.90 -17.91
C VAL A 610 1.94 40.48 -17.26
N ASP A 611 2.39 39.88 -16.16
CA ASP A 611 3.64 40.29 -15.52
C ASP A 611 4.88 39.94 -16.36
N GLY A 612 4.89 38.77 -17.01
CA GLY A 612 5.95 38.37 -17.96
C GLY A 612 6.07 39.32 -19.14
N GLU A 613 4.94 39.73 -19.72
CA GLU A 613 4.87 40.73 -20.78
C GLU A 613 5.41 42.09 -20.29
N ARG A 614 4.95 42.54 -19.13
CA ARG A 614 5.41 43.79 -18.50
C ARG A 614 6.93 43.79 -18.29
N ARG A 615 7.50 42.69 -17.79
CA ARG A 615 8.95 42.52 -17.60
C ARG A 615 9.69 42.52 -18.93
N THR A 616 9.15 41.85 -19.94
CA THR A 616 9.71 41.82 -21.30
C THR A 616 9.75 43.21 -21.92
N LEU A 617 8.65 43.96 -21.84
CA LEU A 617 8.59 45.35 -22.31
C LEU A 617 9.57 46.25 -21.53
N ALA A 618 9.70 46.07 -20.21
CA ALA A 618 10.66 46.84 -19.41
C ALA A 618 12.11 46.53 -19.80
N ALA A 619 12.45 45.26 -20.04
CA ALA A 619 13.77 44.84 -20.47
C ALA A 619 14.11 45.37 -21.88
N LEU A 620 13.16 45.35 -22.82
CA LEU A 620 13.36 45.90 -24.16
C LEU A 620 13.50 47.44 -24.18
N ARG A 621 12.99 48.14 -23.16
CA ARG A 621 13.21 49.60 -23.01
C ARG A 621 14.64 49.93 -22.57
N ASP A 622 15.33 49.00 -21.90
CA ASP A 622 16.71 49.18 -21.46
C ASP A 622 17.65 49.14 -22.68
N PRO A 623 18.32 50.26 -23.04
CA PRO A 623 19.26 50.28 -24.16
C PRO A 623 20.43 49.30 -23.99
N GLN A 624 20.81 48.97 -22.75
CA GLN A 624 21.88 48.00 -22.50
C GLN A 624 21.49 46.59 -22.93
N VAL A 625 20.20 46.27 -22.86
CA VAL A 625 19.65 44.99 -23.34
C VAL A 625 19.46 45.06 -24.84
N ALA A 626 18.67 46.01 -25.33
CA ALA A 626 18.26 46.03 -26.72
C ALA A 626 19.42 46.31 -27.69
N ASP A 627 20.28 47.28 -27.37
CA ASP A 627 21.37 47.74 -28.24
C ASP A 627 22.73 47.10 -27.90
N GLY A 628 22.70 46.09 -27.01
CA GLY A 628 23.86 45.27 -26.66
C GLY A 628 24.31 44.32 -27.78
N ARG A 629 25.44 43.63 -27.54
CA ARG A 629 25.99 42.63 -28.49
C ARG A 629 25.22 41.31 -28.51
N ALA A 630 24.50 40.99 -27.42
CA ALA A 630 23.74 39.76 -27.25
C ALA A 630 22.36 40.08 -26.65
N PRO A 631 21.47 40.77 -27.42
CA PRO A 631 20.17 41.20 -26.95
C PRO A 631 19.25 40.05 -26.51
N ALA A 632 19.31 38.87 -27.14
CA ALA A 632 18.50 37.71 -26.79
C ALA A 632 18.85 37.19 -25.38
N ALA A 633 20.13 36.90 -25.14
CA ALA A 633 20.60 36.44 -23.83
C ALA A 633 20.37 37.50 -22.73
N SER A 634 20.61 38.77 -23.04
CA SER A 634 20.40 39.89 -22.10
C SER A 634 18.92 40.06 -21.75
N LEU A 635 18.02 39.84 -22.71
CA LEU A 635 16.57 39.89 -22.50
C LEU A 635 16.14 38.80 -21.52
N VAL A 636 16.52 37.54 -21.80
CA VAL A 636 16.15 36.41 -20.95
C VAL A 636 16.68 36.59 -19.52
N ALA A 637 17.95 36.97 -19.37
CA ALA A 637 18.56 37.20 -18.06
C ALA A 637 17.81 38.28 -17.25
N ARG A 638 17.34 39.35 -17.91
CA ARG A 638 16.61 40.44 -17.26
C ARG A 638 15.18 40.06 -16.90
N VAL A 639 14.50 39.26 -17.72
CA VAL A 639 13.10 38.86 -17.52
C VAL A 639 12.97 37.76 -16.46
N LEU A 640 13.86 36.76 -16.49
CA LEU A 640 13.76 35.55 -15.67
C LEU A 640 14.58 35.60 -14.38
N GLY A 641 15.56 36.51 -14.26
CA GLY A 641 16.36 36.67 -13.03
C GLY A 641 17.13 35.40 -12.61
N GLY A 642 17.33 34.44 -13.51
CA GLY A 642 18.06 33.19 -13.29
C GLY A 642 17.21 31.94 -13.00
N ALA A 643 15.89 32.05 -12.84
CA ALA A 643 15.00 30.90 -12.66
C ALA A 643 14.16 30.67 -13.92
N VAL A 644 14.49 29.61 -14.68
CA VAL A 644 13.81 29.22 -15.91
C VAL A 644 12.90 28.04 -15.55
N ARG A 645 11.58 28.12 -15.67
CA ARG A 645 10.71 26.96 -15.32
C ARG A 645 10.39 26.08 -16.51
N ASP A 646 10.21 26.72 -17.65
CA ASP A 646 9.89 26.09 -18.92
C ASP A 646 10.98 26.43 -19.94
N ASP A 647 10.99 25.75 -21.07
CA ASP A 647 11.92 26.05 -22.14
C ASP A 647 11.71 27.44 -22.70
N VAL A 648 12.83 28.10 -23.04
CA VAL A 648 12.81 29.47 -23.57
C VAL A 648 13.74 29.56 -24.76
N ALA A 649 13.16 29.72 -25.95
CA ALA A 649 13.85 30.14 -27.14
C ALA A 649 13.58 31.62 -27.42
N VAL A 650 14.63 32.39 -27.68
CA VAL A 650 14.54 33.77 -28.16
C VAL A 650 15.45 33.94 -29.37
N LEU A 651 14.89 34.46 -30.46
CA LEU A 651 15.61 34.87 -31.67
C LEU A 651 15.37 36.37 -31.89
N THR A 652 16.45 37.13 -32.01
CA THR A 652 16.41 38.56 -32.30
C THR A 652 17.01 38.86 -33.65
N VAL A 653 16.39 39.78 -34.39
CA VAL A 653 16.85 40.22 -35.71
C VAL A 653 16.87 41.74 -35.73
N ARG A 654 18.06 42.31 -35.93
CA ARG A 654 18.23 43.75 -36.12
C ARG A 654 18.33 44.06 -37.60
N VAL A 655 17.48 44.97 -38.07
CA VAL A 655 17.52 45.46 -39.46
C VAL A 655 18.40 46.70 -39.52
N SER A 656 19.59 46.59 -40.09
CA SER A 656 20.50 47.72 -40.27
C SER A 656 20.04 48.63 -41.40
N SER A 657 20.26 49.94 -41.30
CA SER A 657 20.26 50.80 -42.50
C SER A 657 21.17 52.02 -42.34
N ALA A 658 21.59 52.59 -43.48
CA ALA A 658 22.02 53.98 -43.57
C ALA A 658 20.89 54.91 -43.07
N PRO A 659 21.21 56.11 -42.53
CA PRO A 659 20.26 56.93 -41.79
C PRO A 659 19.26 57.58 -42.74
N SER A 660 17.99 57.18 -42.66
CA SER A 660 16.86 57.97 -43.16
C SER A 660 15.90 58.21 -42.00
N ALA A 661 15.60 59.49 -41.76
CA ALA A 661 14.73 59.94 -40.70
C ALA A 661 13.26 59.84 -41.14
N SER A 662 12.63 58.70 -40.93
CA SER A 662 11.24 58.65 -40.46
C SER A 662 10.98 57.30 -39.77
N GLY A 663 10.39 57.36 -38.58
CA GLY A 663 9.95 56.19 -37.81
C GLY A 663 8.54 55.72 -38.22
N ALA A 664 8.16 55.93 -39.49
CA ALA A 664 6.82 55.61 -39.97
C ALA A 664 6.62 54.09 -40.07
N TRP A 665 5.48 53.61 -39.56
CA TRP A 665 5.11 52.19 -39.61
C TRP A 665 4.14 51.94 -40.75
N THR A 666 4.23 50.75 -41.36
CA THR A 666 3.27 50.33 -42.40
C THR A 666 2.98 48.84 -42.25
N LEU A 667 1.71 48.49 -42.10
CA LEU A 667 1.20 47.13 -42.17
C LEU A 667 0.44 46.93 -43.48
N ARG A 668 0.58 45.75 -44.09
CA ARG A 668 -0.05 45.41 -45.38
C ARG A 668 -0.65 44.02 -45.34
N TRP A 669 -1.84 43.89 -45.90
CA TRP A 669 -2.54 42.63 -46.14
C TRP A 669 -3.02 42.58 -47.59
N ARG A 670 -2.83 41.45 -48.26
CA ARG A 670 -3.33 41.19 -49.61
C ARG A 670 -4.22 39.97 -49.62
N PHE A 671 -5.45 40.09 -50.10
CA PHE A 671 -6.42 38.99 -50.09
C PHE A 671 -7.52 39.17 -51.15
N ASP A 672 -8.27 38.11 -51.45
CA ASP A 672 -9.50 38.19 -52.24
C ASP A 672 -10.64 38.72 -51.34
N PRO A 673 -11.19 39.91 -51.60
CA PRO A 673 -12.22 40.50 -50.75
C PRO A 673 -13.59 39.79 -50.85
N ARG A 674 -13.76 38.84 -51.78
CA ARG A 674 -14.95 37.98 -51.86
C ARG A 674 -14.94 36.86 -50.83
N ASP A 675 -13.76 36.55 -50.28
CA ASP A 675 -13.66 35.65 -49.15
C ASP A 675 -14.03 36.41 -47.87
N ALA A 676 -15.26 36.17 -47.42
CA ALA A 676 -15.80 36.80 -46.22
C ALA A 676 -14.97 36.47 -44.96
N VAL A 677 -14.33 35.29 -44.91
CA VAL A 677 -13.46 34.92 -43.79
C VAL A 677 -12.20 35.76 -43.79
N ARG A 678 -11.53 35.88 -44.96
CA ARG A 678 -10.32 36.71 -45.09
C ARG A 678 -10.58 38.17 -44.78
N THR A 679 -11.74 38.67 -45.20
CA THR A 679 -12.17 40.05 -44.90
C THR A 679 -12.35 40.27 -43.40
N TYR A 680 -12.97 39.31 -42.70
CA TYR A 680 -13.09 39.34 -41.25
C TYR A 680 -11.73 39.28 -40.56
N ASP A 681 -10.81 38.43 -41.04
CA ASP A 681 -9.47 38.31 -40.47
C ASP A 681 -8.63 39.57 -40.60
N VAL A 682 -8.68 40.24 -41.75
CA VAL A 682 -7.97 41.52 -41.93
C VAL A 682 -8.57 42.62 -41.06
N ARG A 683 -9.90 42.63 -40.88
CA ARG A 683 -10.57 43.59 -40.00
C ARG A 683 -10.10 43.45 -38.55
N GLU A 684 -10.01 42.24 -38.05
CA GLU A 684 -9.56 41.98 -36.69
C GLU A 684 -8.06 42.22 -36.51
N ALA A 685 -7.22 41.81 -37.48
CA ALA A 685 -5.79 42.13 -37.47
C ALA A 685 -5.55 43.65 -37.49
N MET A 686 -6.39 44.40 -38.21
CA MET A 686 -6.39 45.86 -38.19
C MET A 686 -6.80 46.40 -36.82
N ALA A 687 -7.83 45.85 -36.18
CA ALA A 687 -8.26 46.25 -34.83
C ALA A 687 -7.17 45.99 -33.78
N GLU A 688 -6.54 44.81 -33.80
CA GLU A 688 -5.38 44.47 -32.98
C GLU A 688 -4.22 45.44 -33.23
N ALA A 689 -3.92 45.74 -34.49
CA ALA A 689 -2.89 46.71 -34.84
C ALA A 689 -3.22 48.11 -34.33
N LEU A 690 -4.47 48.58 -34.45
CA LEU A 690 -4.88 49.87 -33.92
C LEU A 690 -4.77 49.91 -32.39
N ALA A 691 -5.14 48.84 -31.69
CA ALA A 691 -4.94 48.75 -30.24
C ALA A 691 -3.46 48.77 -29.85
N SER A 692 -2.61 48.06 -30.60
CA SER A 692 -1.18 47.95 -30.33
C SER A 692 -0.40 49.21 -30.72
N PHE A 693 -0.75 49.90 -31.81
CA PHE A 693 -0.01 51.03 -32.39
C PHE A 693 -0.66 52.40 -32.12
N GLY A 694 -2.00 52.51 -32.16
CA GLY A 694 -2.77 53.75 -32.04
C GLY A 694 -3.47 53.91 -30.69
N ARG A 695 -2.85 54.65 -29.76
CA ARG A 695 -3.53 55.05 -28.52
C ARG A 695 -4.61 56.07 -28.89
N ASP A 696 -5.83 55.85 -28.42
CA ASP A 696 -7.03 56.69 -28.66
C ASP A 696 -7.65 56.64 -30.07
N VAL A 697 -7.42 55.65 -30.93
CA VAL A 697 -8.18 55.53 -32.20
C VAL A 697 -9.56 54.90 -31.97
N ASP A 698 -10.59 55.39 -32.66
CA ASP A 698 -11.92 54.75 -32.61
C ASP A 698 -11.96 53.50 -33.50
N VAL A 699 -11.68 52.34 -32.90
CA VAL A 699 -11.55 51.05 -33.59
C VAL A 699 -12.85 50.64 -34.29
N GLU A 700 -14.01 50.84 -33.66
CA GLU A 700 -15.32 50.48 -34.24
C GLU A 700 -15.61 51.30 -35.51
N ALA A 701 -15.30 52.60 -35.48
CA ALA A 701 -15.40 53.46 -36.66
C ALA A 701 -14.43 53.04 -37.77
N ALA A 702 -13.19 52.66 -37.42
CA ALA A 702 -12.19 52.17 -38.36
C ALA A 702 -12.62 50.85 -39.03
N GLU A 703 -13.19 49.91 -38.26
CA GLU A 703 -13.74 48.66 -38.78
C GLU A 703 -14.87 48.89 -39.78
N LEU A 704 -15.79 49.84 -39.49
CA LEU A 704 -16.85 50.20 -40.42
C LEU A 704 -16.27 50.83 -41.70
N VAL A 705 -15.27 51.70 -41.57
CA VAL A 705 -14.58 52.30 -42.71
C VAL A 705 -13.96 51.22 -43.59
N LEU A 706 -13.22 50.28 -43.02
CA LEU A 706 -12.63 49.17 -43.76
C LEU A 706 -13.72 48.33 -44.45
N GLY A 707 -14.79 47.98 -43.74
CA GLY A 707 -15.90 47.19 -44.28
C GLY A 707 -16.57 47.84 -45.48
N GLU A 708 -16.80 49.15 -45.44
CA GLU A 708 -17.38 49.90 -46.56
C GLU A 708 -16.40 50.02 -47.75
N LEU A 709 -15.11 50.23 -47.49
CA LEU A 709 -14.09 50.33 -48.55
C LEU A 709 -13.86 49.00 -49.26
N VAL A 710 -13.72 47.90 -48.50
CA VAL A 710 -13.61 46.55 -49.05
C VAL A 710 -14.90 46.14 -49.76
N GLY A 711 -16.06 46.45 -49.19
CA GLY A 711 -17.36 46.20 -49.82
C GLY A 711 -17.51 46.90 -51.18
N ASN A 712 -16.97 48.12 -51.32
CA ASN A 712 -16.93 48.81 -52.61
C ASN A 712 -15.95 48.15 -53.59
N ALA A 713 -14.79 47.71 -53.12
CA ALA A 713 -13.85 46.96 -53.95
C ALA A 713 -14.49 45.66 -54.49
N VAL A 714 -15.21 44.88 -53.66
CA VAL A 714 -15.94 43.68 -54.11
C VAL A 714 -16.94 43.99 -55.23
N ARG A 715 -17.67 45.11 -55.13
CA ARG A 715 -18.73 45.48 -56.09
C ARG A 715 -18.17 46.03 -57.41
N HIS A 716 -17.06 46.77 -57.37
CA HIS A 716 -16.58 47.54 -58.51
C HIS A 716 -15.26 47.04 -59.12
N ALA A 717 -14.53 46.18 -58.40
CA ALA A 717 -13.18 45.77 -58.73
C ALA A 717 -12.94 44.27 -58.42
N PRO A 718 -13.32 43.36 -59.32
CA PRO A 718 -13.09 41.93 -59.11
C PRO A 718 -11.58 41.61 -59.17
N GLY A 719 -11.00 41.14 -58.07
CA GLY A 719 -9.56 40.87 -57.96
C GLY A 719 -9.08 40.91 -56.52
N HIS A 720 -7.77 40.88 -56.29
CA HIS A 720 -7.23 41.06 -54.94
C HIS A 720 -7.28 42.53 -54.54
N VAL A 721 -7.37 42.76 -53.23
CA VAL A 721 -7.20 44.09 -52.64
C VAL A 721 -5.95 44.10 -51.77
N ASP A 722 -5.25 45.22 -51.77
CA ASP A 722 -4.19 45.52 -50.83
C ASP A 722 -4.73 46.53 -49.82
N VAL A 723 -4.77 46.11 -48.57
CA VAL A 723 -5.11 46.96 -47.44
C VAL A 723 -3.82 47.33 -46.74
N GLU A 724 -3.51 48.62 -46.67
CA GLU A 724 -2.33 49.13 -45.96
C GLU A 724 -2.77 50.05 -44.83
N LEU A 725 -2.15 49.92 -43.66
CA LEU A 725 -2.33 50.81 -42.53
C LEU A 725 -1.00 51.45 -42.18
N THR A 726 -0.93 52.78 -42.26
CA THR A 726 0.30 53.55 -42.06
C THR A 726 0.21 54.48 -40.86
N TRP A 727 1.34 54.72 -40.20
CA TRP A 727 1.51 55.69 -39.11
C TRP A 727 2.68 56.62 -39.41
N ASP A 728 2.47 57.53 -40.35
CA ASP A 728 3.39 58.67 -40.56
C ASP A 728 3.29 59.66 -39.39
N ASP A 729 2.07 59.89 -38.90
CA ASP A 729 1.75 60.59 -37.65
C ASP A 729 1.15 59.57 -36.65
N PRO A 730 1.79 59.33 -35.49
CA PRO A 730 1.29 58.39 -34.49
C PRO A 730 -0.14 58.67 -34.00
N ALA A 731 -0.59 59.93 -34.07
CA ALA A 731 -1.92 60.35 -33.63
C ALA A 731 -3.01 60.26 -34.72
N ALA A 732 -2.64 59.92 -35.97
CA ALA A 732 -3.57 59.90 -37.10
C ALA A 732 -3.21 58.79 -38.11
N PRO A 733 -3.51 57.51 -37.77
CA PRO A 733 -3.28 56.42 -38.70
C PRO A 733 -4.07 56.60 -40.00
N VAL A 734 -3.46 56.17 -41.11
CA VAL A 734 -4.07 56.26 -42.43
C VAL A 734 -4.31 54.86 -42.98
N LEU A 735 -5.58 54.57 -43.27
CA LEU A 735 -6.01 53.35 -43.95
C LEU A 735 -6.02 53.58 -45.46
N HIS A 736 -5.36 52.68 -46.17
CA HIS A 736 -5.33 52.63 -47.62
C HIS A 736 -5.98 51.32 -48.08
N VAL A 737 -6.91 51.41 -49.03
CA VAL A 737 -7.47 50.25 -49.73
C VAL A 737 -7.24 50.44 -51.22
N VAL A 738 -6.44 49.57 -51.81
CA VAL A 738 -6.08 49.58 -53.23
C VAL A 738 -6.66 48.35 -53.89
N ASP A 739 -7.49 48.55 -54.92
CA ASP A 739 -8.05 47.47 -55.72
C ASP A 739 -7.35 47.32 -57.10
N ASP A 740 -7.60 46.20 -57.76
CA ASP A 740 -7.11 45.87 -59.11
C ASP A 740 -8.14 46.14 -60.22
N GLY A 741 -9.23 46.85 -59.91
CA GLY A 741 -10.35 47.05 -60.82
C GLY A 741 -10.19 48.22 -61.79
N PRO A 742 -11.24 48.57 -62.56
CA PRO A 742 -11.23 49.74 -63.43
C PRO A 742 -11.20 51.07 -62.67
N GLY A 743 -11.31 51.07 -61.34
CA GLY A 743 -11.48 52.24 -60.49
C GLY A 743 -12.93 52.76 -60.44
N TYR A 744 -13.30 53.43 -59.35
CA TYR A 744 -14.62 54.03 -59.15
C TYR A 744 -14.50 55.48 -58.68
N ALA A 745 -15.51 56.30 -58.98
CA ALA A 745 -15.60 57.67 -58.49
C ALA A 745 -16.27 57.71 -57.12
N PRO A 746 -15.77 58.49 -56.14
CA PRO A 746 -16.38 58.56 -54.83
C PRO A 746 -17.70 59.35 -54.90
N GLN A 747 -18.82 58.68 -54.64
CA GLN A 747 -20.11 59.35 -54.42
C GLN A 747 -20.35 59.50 -52.92
N THR A 748 -19.96 60.66 -52.36
CA THR A 748 -20.01 60.90 -50.91
C THR A 748 -21.17 61.78 -50.45
N ARG A 749 -22.14 62.07 -51.32
CA ARG A 749 -23.38 62.73 -50.91
C ARG A 749 -24.33 61.72 -50.29
N LEU A 750 -24.99 62.09 -49.20
CA LEU A 750 -26.03 61.27 -48.58
C LEU A 750 -27.13 60.99 -49.63
N PRO A 751 -27.36 59.73 -50.04
CA PRO A 751 -28.42 59.40 -50.96
C PRO A 751 -29.81 59.60 -50.29
N PRO A 752 -30.89 59.79 -51.07
CA PRO A 752 -32.25 59.91 -50.55
C PRO A 752 -32.62 58.77 -49.58
N PHE A 753 -33.53 59.03 -48.65
CA PHE A 753 -33.93 58.05 -47.62
C PHE A 753 -34.43 56.72 -48.21
N GLU A 754 -35.07 56.77 -49.38
CA GLU A 754 -35.59 55.60 -50.12
C GLU A 754 -34.51 54.79 -50.86
N SER A 755 -33.26 55.26 -50.90
CA SER A 755 -32.17 54.54 -51.58
C SER A 755 -31.64 53.39 -50.72
N GLU A 756 -31.68 52.17 -51.27
CA GLU A 756 -31.18 50.94 -50.64
C GLU A 756 -29.66 50.74 -50.76
N SER A 757 -28.95 51.59 -51.53
CA SER A 757 -27.51 51.52 -51.73
C SER A 757 -26.86 52.92 -51.78
N GLY A 758 -25.52 53.00 -51.67
CA GLY A 758 -24.76 54.24 -51.85
C GLY A 758 -24.45 55.05 -50.58
N ARG A 759 -24.75 54.53 -49.38
CA ARG A 759 -24.44 55.21 -48.11
C ARG A 759 -23.02 55.00 -47.61
N GLY A 760 -22.33 53.96 -48.10
CA GLY A 760 -21.03 53.53 -47.59
C GLY A 760 -19.95 54.60 -47.60
N LEU A 761 -19.73 55.26 -48.75
CA LEU A 761 -18.71 56.30 -48.86
C LEU A 761 -19.07 57.59 -48.09
N TYR A 762 -20.36 57.86 -47.87
CA TYR A 762 -20.80 58.94 -46.99
C TYR A 762 -20.47 58.64 -45.51
N LEU A 763 -20.70 57.40 -45.07
CA LEU A 763 -20.32 56.95 -43.73
C LEU A 763 -18.80 57.03 -43.54
N VAL A 764 -18.02 56.56 -44.52
CA VAL A 764 -16.55 56.67 -44.51
C VAL A 764 -16.11 58.12 -44.36
N GLN A 765 -16.65 59.05 -45.16
CA GLN A 765 -16.29 60.47 -45.05
C GLN A 765 -16.68 61.08 -43.69
N THR A 766 -17.78 60.63 -43.09
CA THR A 766 -18.26 61.14 -41.79
C THR A 766 -17.41 60.63 -40.62
N LEU A 767 -16.92 59.39 -40.70
CA LEU A 767 -16.17 58.72 -39.64
C LEU A 767 -14.66 58.96 -39.71
N THR A 768 -14.15 59.53 -40.81
CA THR A 768 -12.72 59.82 -41.01
C THR A 768 -12.43 61.31 -40.88
N ARG A 769 -11.19 61.66 -40.53
CA ARG A 769 -10.73 63.06 -40.48
C ARG A 769 -10.58 63.62 -41.90
N ASP A 770 -10.15 62.78 -42.82
CA ASP A 770 -9.94 63.09 -44.23
C ASP A 770 -10.14 61.82 -45.06
N PHE A 771 -10.72 61.96 -46.26
CA PHE A 771 -11.01 60.84 -47.15
C PHE A 771 -10.89 61.24 -48.62
N SER A 772 -10.18 60.42 -49.41
CA SER A 772 -10.02 60.61 -50.84
C SER A 772 -9.98 59.27 -51.58
N VAL A 773 -10.49 59.24 -52.81
CA VAL A 773 -10.32 58.11 -53.74
C VAL A 773 -9.63 58.63 -55.00
N THR A 774 -8.51 58.01 -55.36
CA THR A 774 -7.75 58.33 -56.57
C THR A 774 -7.66 57.10 -57.47
N ARG A 775 -7.53 57.30 -58.78
CA ARG A 775 -7.36 56.20 -59.73
C ARG A 775 -5.88 56.02 -60.05
N LEU A 776 -5.36 54.82 -59.85
CA LEU A 776 -3.97 54.51 -60.14
C LEU A 776 -3.82 54.01 -61.60
N PRO A 777 -2.87 54.54 -62.41
CA PRO A 777 -2.77 54.21 -63.84
C PRO A 777 -2.49 52.74 -64.17
N GLN A 778 -1.97 51.96 -63.23
CA GLN A 778 -1.59 50.54 -63.40
C GLN A 778 -2.35 49.59 -62.45
N ARG A 779 -3.26 50.13 -61.65
CA ARG A 779 -4.15 49.38 -60.73
C ARG A 779 -5.56 49.97 -60.83
N GLY A 780 -6.39 49.80 -59.81
CA GLY A 780 -7.73 50.37 -59.75
C GLY A 780 -7.85 51.59 -58.86
N ALA A 781 -8.85 51.60 -57.99
CA ALA A 781 -9.06 52.70 -57.06
C ALA A 781 -8.15 52.58 -55.83
N HIS A 782 -7.61 53.71 -55.40
CA HIS A 782 -6.91 53.88 -54.14
C HIS A 782 -7.74 54.77 -53.23
N ALA A 783 -8.42 54.15 -52.26
CA ALA A 783 -9.10 54.82 -51.19
C ALA A 783 -8.13 55.10 -50.05
N ARG A 784 -8.00 56.36 -49.64
CA ARG A 784 -7.18 56.82 -48.52
C ARG A 784 -8.09 57.46 -47.47
N ALA A 785 -8.07 56.93 -46.24
CA ALA A 785 -8.90 57.36 -45.12
C ALA A 785 -8.02 57.64 -43.90
N VAL A 786 -8.01 58.88 -43.41
CA VAL A 786 -7.32 59.26 -42.16
C VAL A 786 -8.27 58.99 -41.00
N LEU A 787 -7.92 58.06 -40.12
CA LEU A 787 -8.78 57.62 -39.03
C LEU A 787 -8.89 58.69 -37.93
N LYS A 788 -10.04 58.74 -37.25
CA LYS A 788 -10.27 59.67 -36.12
C LYS A 788 -9.79 59.06 -34.80
N THR A 789 -9.31 59.90 -33.90
CA THR A 789 -9.14 59.57 -32.49
C THR A 789 -10.46 59.76 -31.73
N ARG A 790 -10.69 58.95 -30.69
CA ARG A 790 -11.76 59.13 -29.70
C ARG A 790 -11.59 60.51 -29.08
N SER A 791 -12.63 61.33 -29.19
CA SER A 791 -12.68 62.71 -28.66
C SER A 791 -12.81 62.75 -27.15
#